data_AF-F0G2T2-F1
#
_entry.id   AF-F0G2T2-F1
#
_cell.length_a   1.000
_cell.length_b   1.000
_cell.length_c   1.000
_cell.angle_alpha   90.00
_cell.angle_beta   90.00
_cell.angle_gamma   90.00
#
_symmetry.space_group_name_H-M   'P 1'
#
loop_
_entity.id
_entity.type
_entity.pdbx_description
1 polymer ?
#
loop_
_entity_poly.entity_id
_entity_poly.type
_entity_poly.pdbx_seq_one_letter_code
_entity_poly.pdbx_strand_id
1 'polypeptide(L)'
;MMSVGGNVSIDAGGNIADLGVSLPTTWYLDNTGKVVTVGGGNLSVHSGGDILSGDYFVAKGTGTLTAGGQIAADFSVPPPYVGQPPLPVATVLAVQDGRFDVSARQGVDIGAAVDPSYTSSSASRYFVYSDAQPYSATSAVNVQSTTGDVRFGTLGSTLVGGGTDLPASLNLTAFTGGITVASGGTLFPSTIGQLNLIADQSVSLSSPTATFGMSDSDPSAMRSPTQPFAVANAHGASPLHADDTSPVRIYSVNGSVIDGVLDTSGGGSGTYGNLVDVVLPKPALIQAGQDIVNLVFDGQNLRAADITRIVAGRDIYDGQITPNGIGAGPHLVLAGPGTFDIEAGRDLGPLTNQAQLYALLQSGYRATPTGIDAIGNADNPALPHESATINVLFGVGPGVDNAAFISAYIDPASAIPGVTSGTPALIAFMEQYDAGQGLDTGLAKDKQAAQTHVGHLTAGDAWKQFQALPSYVQQLFAEQVLFSVLSRVGLDYNDSASPYYQQYARGYQAINTLFPSALGYTANNLGGGTNGANHPIATGNLDIRSTTIQTQQGGNVSILGPGGRALIGSTSAPPAIVGSYGTIVAGPGTMGILTLEQGDINIFTDQSVLLAQSRIFTEQGGNMTIWSSNGDINAGKGSKSVADTPAPNYVCDPNHYCTVDARGEVTGAGIATLQTIPGAPVSDANLVAPRGTVDAGDAGIRVSGNLNVAALHVANADHIQVTGKATGIPMVQAVNTGALTAASSAASAASQMAQDLAKNNATGSQRRWTISVQVEGFGDPGAADQKKRRGAETVGYRPNASVAVLGLGDPGDTQRRFLTREEQNRLSGS
;
A
#
# COMPACT_ATOMS: atom_id res chain seq x y z
N MET A 1 -38.40 13.40 -39.63
CA MET A 1 -37.37 12.63 -40.35
C MET A 1 -36.66 11.80 -39.29
N MET A 2 -36.71 10.47 -39.37
CA MET A 2 -35.92 9.59 -38.48
C MET A 2 -34.61 9.25 -39.18
N SER A 3 -33.48 9.38 -38.49
CA SER A 3 -32.19 8.88 -38.98
C SER A 3 -31.92 7.54 -38.29
N VAL A 4 -32.00 6.45 -39.04
CA VAL A 4 -32.06 5.09 -38.48
C VAL A 4 -30.85 4.23 -38.83
N GLY A 5 -29.80 4.82 -39.39
CA GLY A 5 -28.59 4.10 -39.79
C GLY A 5 -28.83 3.12 -40.95
N GLY A 6 -28.10 2.01 -40.93
CA GLY A 6 -28.10 0.98 -41.97
C GLY A 6 -26.73 0.29 -42.08
N ASN A 7 -26.66 -0.85 -42.76
CA ASN A 7 -25.38 -1.52 -42.97
C ASN A 7 -24.57 -0.79 -44.05
N VAL A 8 -23.30 -0.50 -43.77
CA VAL A 8 -22.38 0.15 -44.71
C VAL A 8 -21.12 -0.72 -44.86
N SER A 9 -20.73 -1.00 -46.10
CA SER A 9 -19.47 -1.68 -46.42
C SER A 9 -18.67 -0.83 -47.40
N ILE A 10 -17.42 -0.58 -47.06
CA ILE A 10 -16.45 0.23 -47.82
C ILE A 10 -15.20 -0.64 -48.02
N ASP A 11 -14.79 -0.78 -49.28
CA ASP A 11 -13.60 -1.51 -49.67
C ASP A 11 -12.76 -0.63 -50.61
N ALA A 12 -11.50 -0.39 -50.23
CA ALA A 12 -10.54 0.35 -51.01
C ALA A 12 -9.25 -0.46 -51.16
N GLY A 13 -8.80 -0.70 -52.40
CA GLY A 13 -7.53 -1.40 -52.63
C GLY A 13 -6.27 -0.59 -52.28
N GLY A 14 -6.41 0.73 -52.10
CA GLY A 14 -5.34 1.66 -51.69
C GLY A 14 -5.62 2.24 -50.30
N ASN A 15 -5.30 3.52 -50.08
CA ASN A 15 -5.57 4.21 -48.81
C ASN A 15 -7.00 4.76 -48.75
N ILE A 16 -7.53 4.88 -47.54
CA ILE A 16 -8.71 5.68 -47.20
C ILE A 16 -8.23 6.91 -46.43
N ALA A 17 -8.68 8.11 -46.80
CA ALA A 17 -8.31 9.35 -46.11
C ALA A 17 -9.55 10.21 -45.83
N ASP A 18 -9.63 10.78 -44.62
CA ASP A 18 -10.65 11.73 -44.17
C ASP A 18 -12.11 11.29 -44.41
N LEU A 19 -12.37 9.99 -44.25
CA LEU A 19 -13.70 9.42 -44.46
C LEU A 19 -14.58 9.56 -43.20
N GLY A 20 -15.75 10.17 -43.38
CA GLY A 20 -16.81 10.23 -42.36
C GLY A 20 -17.93 9.23 -42.65
N VAL A 21 -18.29 8.37 -41.70
CA VAL A 21 -19.39 7.40 -41.83
C VAL A 21 -20.25 7.41 -40.58
N SER A 22 -21.57 7.59 -40.74
CA SER A 22 -22.50 7.76 -39.63
C SER A 22 -23.67 6.78 -39.69
N LEU A 23 -23.74 5.89 -38.70
CA LEU A 23 -24.81 4.89 -38.53
C LEU A 23 -25.58 5.20 -37.22
N PRO A 24 -26.40 6.27 -37.19
CA PRO A 24 -27.11 6.70 -35.99
C PRO A 24 -28.28 5.78 -35.64
N THR A 25 -28.75 5.91 -34.41
CA THR A 25 -30.11 5.49 -34.02
C THR A 25 -30.99 6.72 -33.80
N THR A 26 -32.31 6.51 -33.78
CA THR A 26 -33.27 7.49 -33.27
C THR A 26 -33.98 6.87 -32.07
N TRP A 27 -34.16 7.63 -30.98
CA TRP A 27 -34.95 7.17 -29.84
C TRP A 27 -36.17 8.05 -29.59
N TYR A 28 -37.18 7.50 -28.91
CA TYR A 28 -38.35 8.22 -28.41
C TYR A 28 -38.89 7.55 -27.14
N LEU A 29 -39.71 8.26 -26.36
CA LEU A 29 -40.45 7.67 -25.26
C LEU A 29 -41.78 7.12 -25.78
N ASP A 30 -42.09 5.87 -25.48
CA ASP A 30 -43.42 5.32 -25.74
C ASP A 30 -44.47 5.87 -24.76
N ASN A 31 -45.73 5.42 -24.90
CA ASN A 31 -46.84 5.86 -24.06
C ASN A 31 -46.68 5.51 -22.56
N THR A 32 -45.71 4.65 -22.21
CA THR A 32 -45.38 4.26 -20.83
C THR A 32 -44.19 5.04 -20.27
N GLY A 33 -43.58 5.92 -21.07
CA GLY A 33 -42.37 6.65 -20.70
C GLY A 33 -41.09 5.81 -20.86
N LYS A 34 -41.16 4.66 -21.54
CA LYS A 34 -40.00 3.80 -21.80
C LYS A 34 -39.27 4.27 -23.05
N VAL A 35 -37.94 4.29 -22.99
CA VAL A 35 -37.09 4.59 -24.16
C VAL A 35 -37.22 3.46 -25.19
N VAL A 36 -37.58 3.82 -26.42
CA VAL A 36 -37.58 2.96 -27.59
C VAL A 36 -36.55 3.48 -28.59
N THR A 37 -35.57 2.64 -28.90
CA THR A 37 -34.51 2.95 -29.88
C THR A 37 -34.78 2.22 -31.19
N VAL A 38 -34.73 2.95 -32.30
CA VAL A 38 -34.96 2.46 -33.66
C VAL A 38 -33.73 2.72 -34.52
N GLY A 39 -33.38 1.73 -35.34
CA GLY A 39 -32.26 1.81 -36.27
C GLY A 39 -31.00 1.10 -35.77
N GLY A 40 -29.86 1.54 -36.30
CA GLY A 40 -28.56 0.90 -36.12
C GLY A 40 -28.08 0.23 -37.41
N GLY A 41 -26.92 -0.41 -37.35
CA GLY A 41 -26.34 -1.10 -38.48
C GLY A 41 -24.90 -1.50 -38.23
N ASN A 42 -24.38 -2.34 -39.12
CA ASN A 42 -22.99 -2.76 -39.10
C ASN A 42 -22.18 -1.95 -40.11
N LEU A 43 -20.99 -1.53 -39.69
CA LEU A 43 -20.01 -0.86 -40.51
C LEU A 43 -18.85 -1.83 -40.79
N SER A 44 -18.44 -1.94 -42.05
CA SER A 44 -17.22 -2.65 -42.45
C SER A 44 -16.39 -1.75 -43.35
N VAL A 45 -15.18 -1.41 -42.91
CA VAL A 45 -14.23 -0.57 -43.63
C VAL A 45 -12.95 -1.36 -43.83
N HIS A 46 -12.61 -1.63 -45.10
CA HIS A 46 -11.39 -2.31 -45.50
C HIS A 46 -10.54 -1.41 -46.39
N SER A 47 -9.27 -1.23 -46.02
CA SER A 47 -8.24 -0.55 -46.78
C SER A 47 -7.09 -1.51 -47.06
N GLY A 48 -6.70 -1.66 -48.32
CA GLY A 48 -5.50 -2.40 -48.73
C GLY A 48 -4.20 -1.72 -48.29
N GLY A 49 -4.25 -0.40 -48.11
CA GLY A 49 -3.18 0.42 -47.55
C GLY A 49 -3.56 0.98 -46.17
N ASP A 50 -3.41 2.28 -46.01
CA ASP A 50 -3.63 2.98 -44.74
C ASP A 50 -5.08 3.46 -44.59
N ILE A 51 -5.53 3.68 -43.35
CA ILE A 51 -6.70 4.51 -43.04
C ILE A 51 -6.16 5.76 -42.34
N LEU A 52 -6.34 6.91 -42.95
CA LEU A 52 -5.77 8.17 -42.51
C LEU A 52 -6.89 9.12 -42.05
N SER A 53 -6.88 9.49 -40.77
CA SER A 53 -7.93 10.29 -40.12
C SER A 53 -9.34 9.67 -40.25
N GLY A 54 -10.38 10.49 -40.21
CA GLY A 54 -11.78 10.11 -40.39
C GLY A 54 -12.57 9.95 -39.09
N ASP A 55 -13.89 9.98 -39.22
CA ASP A 55 -14.86 9.82 -38.13
C ASP A 55 -15.85 8.70 -38.45
N TYR A 56 -15.95 7.73 -37.54
CA TYR A 56 -16.81 6.56 -37.73
C TYR A 56 -17.77 6.45 -36.56
N PHE A 57 -19.07 6.65 -36.82
CA PHE A 57 -20.12 6.57 -35.81
C PHE A 57 -20.97 5.31 -35.96
N VAL A 58 -20.99 4.46 -34.93
CA VAL A 58 -21.85 3.29 -34.81
C VAL A 58 -22.65 3.39 -33.51
N ALA A 59 -23.87 3.90 -33.61
CA ALA A 59 -24.76 4.03 -32.45
C ALA A 59 -25.20 2.66 -31.89
N LYS A 60 -25.49 1.70 -32.78
CA LYS A 60 -25.88 0.34 -32.42
C LYS A 60 -25.50 -0.63 -33.52
N GLY A 61 -24.77 -1.69 -33.18
CA GLY A 61 -24.24 -2.68 -34.12
C GLY A 61 -22.73 -2.87 -33.97
N THR A 62 -22.09 -3.42 -34.99
CA THR A 62 -20.63 -3.65 -35.01
C THR A 62 -19.98 -2.82 -36.11
N GLY A 63 -18.97 -2.04 -35.75
CA GLY A 63 -18.04 -1.39 -36.68
C GLY A 63 -16.73 -2.16 -36.76
N THR A 64 -16.31 -2.53 -37.96
CA THR A 64 -15.01 -3.19 -38.20
C THR A 64 -14.17 -2.31 -39.12
N LEU A 65 -12.98 -1.94 -38.66
CA LEU A 65 -11.98 -1.20 -39.44
C LEU A 65 -10.75 -2.08 -39.63
N THR A 66 -10.29 -2.25 -40.86
CA THR A 66 -9.12 -3.06 -41.18
C THR A 66 -8.23 -2.35 -42.20
N ALA A 67 -6.98 -2.10 -41.82
CA ALA A 67 -5.96 -1.51 -42.69
C ALA A 67 -4.82 -2.51 -42.99
N GLY A 68 -4.48 -2.69 -44.27
CA GLY A 68 -3.31 -3.46 -44.69
C GLY A 68 -1.97 -2.79 -44.34
N GLY A 69 -2.00 -1.47 -44.11
CA GLY A 69 -0.92 -0.64 -43.58
C GLY A 69 -1.19 -0.21 -42.14
N GLN A 70 -1.14 1.09 -41.87
CA GLN A 70 -1.39 1.70 -40.57
C GLN A 70 -2.76 2.40 -40.51
N ILE A 71 -3.24 2.64 -39.30
CA ILE A 71 -4.29 3.63 -39.03
C ILE A 71 -3.61 4.82 -38.37
N ALA A 72 -3.63 6.00 -39.00
CA ALA A 72 -2.83 7.15 -38.59
C ALA A 72 -3.52 8.49 -38.90
N ALA A 73 -2.89 9.60 -38.54
CA ALA A 73 -3.36 10.94 -38.93
C ALA A 73 -2.95 11.28 -40.36
N ASP A 74 -3.85 11.91 -41.14
CA ASP A 74 -3.55 12.48 -42.47
C ASP A 74 -2.99 13.91 -42.37
N PHE A 75 -3.47 14.67 -41.38
CA PHE A 75 -3.12 16.08 -41.21
C PHE A 75 -2.90 16.45 -39.74
N SER A 76 -2.35 17.65 -39.51
CA SER A 76 -2.20 18.23 -38.18
C SER A 76 -2.82 19.62 -38.12
N VAL A 77 -3.39 19.97 -36.97
CA VAL A 77 -3.90 21.31 -36.68
C VAL A 77 -2.88 22.10 -35.84
N PRO A 78 -2.84 23.44 -35.95
CA PRO A 78 -2.03 24.26 -35.06
C PRO A 78 -2.36 23.96 -33.58
N PRO A 79 -1.36 23.95 -32.69
CA PRO A 79 -1.61 23.69 -31.27
C PRO A 79 -2.53 24.78 -30.67
N PRO A 80 -3.28 24.45 -29.61
CA PRO A 80 -4.09 25.43 -28.89
C PRO A 80 -3.23 26.52 -28.21
N TYR A 81 -1.95 26.24 -27.94
CA TYR A 81 -1.01 27.16 -27.29
C TYR A 81 0.29 27.35 -28.09
N VAL A 82 0.80 28.58 -28.11
CA VAL A 82 2.06 28.94 -28.80
C VAL A 82 3.23 28.20 -28.16
N GLY A 83 4.07 27.56 -28.98
CA GLY A 83 5.26 26.83 -28.55
C GLY A 83 5.08 25.31 -28.38
N GLN A 84 3.86 24.79 -28.54
CA GLN A 84 3.60 23.35 -28.62
C GLN A 84 3.74 22.81 -30.06
N PRO A 85 4.00 21.51 -30.25
CA PRO A 85 3.99 20.91 -31.59
C PRO A 85 2.56 20.90 -32.18
N PRO A 86 2.41 20.92 -33.53
CA PRO A 86 1.12 20.69 -34.18
C PRO A 86 0.47 19.40 -33.70
N LEU A 87 -0.86 19.39 -33.57
CA LEU A 87 -1.62 18.23 -33.11
C LEU A 87 -2.05 17.39 -34.32
N PRO A 88 -1.55 16.15 -34.49
CA PRO A 88 -2.03 15.23 -35.52
C PRO A 88 -3.48 14.83 -35.27
N VAL A 89 -4.30 14.82 -36.33
CA VAL A 89 -5.72 14.46 -36.24
C VAL A 89 -5.91 13.00 -36.64
N ALA A 90 -5.84 12.12 -35.64
CA ALA A 90 -6.04 10.69 -35.82
C ALA A 90 -7.53 10.32 -35.94
N THR A 91 -7.81 9.06 -36.33
CA THR A 91 -9.17 8.54 -36.51
C THR A 91 -9.99 8.61 -35.21
N VAL A 92 -11.26 9.04 -35.32
CA VAL A 92 -12.21 9.12 -34.19
C VAL A 92 -13.27 8.04 -34.31
N LEU A 93 -13.52 7.32 -33.21
CA LEU A 93 -14.55 6.30 -33.10
C LEU A 93 -15.68 6.83 -32.22
N ALA A 94 -16.87 7.01 -32.79
CA ALA A 94 -18.05 7.39 -32.04
C ALA A 94 -18.94 6.16 -31.81
N VAL A 95 -19.26 5.84 -30.56
CA VAL A 95 -19.96 4.59 -30.19
C VAL A 95 -20.93 4.82 -29.04
N GLN A 96 -22.04 4.06 -29.02
CA GLN A 96 -23.06 4.09 -27.96
C GLN A 96 -23.38 2.66 -27.49
N ASP A 97 -24.48 2.06 -27.97
CA ASP A 97 -24.81 0.63 -27.86
C ASP A 97 -24.07 -0.21 -28.92
N GLY A 98 -23.00 0.34 -29.50
CA GLY A 98 -22.21 -0.28 -30.55
C GLY A 98 -20.91 -0.88 -30.00
N ARG A 99 -20.18 -1.55 -30.90
CA ARG A 99 -18.80 -1.95 -30.66
C ARG A 99 -17.93 -1.68 -31.88
N PHE A 100 -16.64 -1.45 -31.64
CA PHE A 100 -15.63 -1.35 -32.68
C PHE A 100 -14.59 -2.45 -32.56
N ASP A 101 -14.29 -3.08 -33.70
CA ASP A 101 -13.17 -4.00 -33.89
C ASP A 101 -12.21 -3.39 -34.91
N VAL A 102 -11.07 -2.89 -34.43
CA VAL A 102 -10.08 -2.16 -35.22
C VAL A 102 -8.81 -2.96 -35.34
N SER A 103 -8.32 -3.14 -36.57
CA SER A 103 -7.06 -3.82 -36.81
C SER A 103 -6.23 -3.14 -37.89
N ALA A 104 -4.92 -3.09 -37.66
CA ALA A 104 -3.96 -2.66 -38.66
C ALA A 104 -2.72 -3.53 -38.63
N ARG A 105 -2.00 -3.56 -39.75
CA ARG A 105 -0.75 -4.29 -39.85
C ARG A 105 0.41 -3.52 -39.25
N GLN A 106 0.51 -2.20 -39.42
CA GLN A 106 1.72 -1.39 -39.16
C GLN A 106 1.54 -0.33 -38.06
N GLY A 107 0.58 -0.50 -37.15
CA GLY A 107 0.30 0.44 -36.08
C GLY A 107 -1.11 1.02 -36.19
N VAL A 108 -1.65 1.41 -35.03
CA VAL A 108 -2.97 2.06 -34.92
C VAL A 108 -2.85 3.29 -34.03
N ASP A 109 -3.28 4.44 -34.53
CA ASP A 109 -3.51 5.65 -33.75
C ASP A 109 -5.01 6.00 -33.76
N ILE A 110 -5.66 5.86 -32.60
CA ILE A 110 -7.04 6.29 -32.37
C ILE A 110 -7.01 7.60 -31.58
N GLY A 111 -7.51 8.66 -32.22
CA GLY A 111 -7.60 9.99 -31.64
C GLY A 111 -8.49 10.03 -30.40
N ALA A 112 -9.67 9.40 -30.47
CA ALA A 112 -10.59 9.26 -29.35
C ALA A 112 -11.64 8.17 -29.62
N ALA A 113 -12.15 7.57 -28.53
CA ALA A 113 -13.46 6.92 -28.51
C ALA A 113 -14.44 7.83 -27.75
N VAL A 114 -15.59 8.13 -28.34
CA VAL A 114 -16.54 9.10 -27.78
C VAL A 114 -18.00 8.63 -27.92
N ASP A 115 -18.86 9.10 -27.03
CA ASP A 115 -20.30 9.06 -27.21
C ASP A 115 -20.80 10.46 -27.55
N PRO A 116 -21.21 10.73 -28.81
CA PRO A 116 -21.75 12.03 -29.22
C PRO A 116 -22.91 12.51 -28.35
N SER A 117 -23.72 11.59 -27.82
CA SER A 117 -24.89 11.89 -26.99
C SER A 117 -24.53 12.37 -25.59
N TYR A 118 -23.31 12.13 -25.12
CA TYR A 118 -22.82 12.62 -23.82
C TYR A 118 -22.17 14.01 -23.92
N THR A 119 -21.92 14.47 -25.14
CA THR A 119 -21.25 15.73 -25.40
C THR A 119 -22.22 16.91 -25.29
N SER A 120 -21.88 17.90 -24.47
CA SER A 120 -22.55 19.20 -24.46
C SER A 120 -21.50 20.27 -24.71
N SER A 121 -21.68 21.11 -25.73
CA SER A 121 -20.74 22.19 -25.99
C SER A 121 -21.42 23.48 -26.42
N SER A 122 -20.81 24.58 -25.98
CA SER A 122 -21.10 25.95 -26.40
C SER A 122 -20.13 26.37 -27.50
N ALA A 123 -19.79 25.47 -28.43
CA ALA A 123 -18.99 25.85 -29.59
C ALA A 123 -19.79 26.89 -30.38
N SER A 124 -19.18 28.06 -30.59
CA SER A 124 -19.80 29.39 -30.76
C SER A 124 -20.73 29.62 -31.96
N ARG A 125 -21.21 28.57 -32.64
CA ARG A 125 -22.19 28.64 -33.73
C ARG A 125 -23.27 27.54 -33.71
N TYR A 126 -23.17 26.49 -32.88
CA TYR A 126 -24.17 25.43 -32.78
C TYR A 126 -24.40 25.05 -31.31
N PHE A 127 -25.63 25.16 -30.83
CA PHE A 127 -26.01 24.60 -29.53
C PHE A 127 -26.11 23.08 -29.68
N VAL A 128 -25.10 22.36 -29.16
CA VAL A 128 -25.16 20.89 -29.08
C VAL A 128 -25.78 20.53 -27.73
N TYR A 129 -27.02 20.07 -27.75
CA TYR A 129 -27.71 19.54 -26.59
C TYR A 129 -27.45 18.03 -26.54
N SER A 130 -26.84 17.58 -25.44
CA SER A 130 -26.75 16.16 -25.09
C SER A 130 -28.18 15.61 -24.97
N ASP A 131 -28.48 14.56 -25.72
CA ASP A 131 -29.71 13.78 -25.57
C ASP A 131 -29.51 12.59 -24.61
N ALA A 132 -28.31 12.50 -24.04
CA ALA A 132 -27.92 11.63 -22.94
C ALA A 132 -28.20 10.14 -23.20
N GLN A 133 -28.21 9.69 -24.47
CA GLN A 133 -28.11 8.25 -24.74
C GLN A 133 -26.79 7.74 -24.18
N PRO A 134 -26.79 6.70 -23.33
CA PRO A 134 -25.58 6.16 -22.76
C PRO A 134 -24.91 5.15 -23.68
N TYR A 135 -23.63 4.91 -23.42
CA TYR A 135 -23.01 3.63 -23.74
C TYR A 135 -23.85 2.47 -23.16
N SER A 136 -23.81 1.31 -23.81
CA SER A 136 -24.40 0.10 -23.24
C SER A 136 -23.39 -0.69 -22.39
N ALA A 137 -23.90 -1.58 -21.53
CA ALA A 137 -23.07 -2.48 -20.74
C ALA A 137 -22.17 -3.41 -21.59
N THR A 138 -22.49 -3.58 -22.87
CA THR A 138 -21.73 -4.39 -23.84
C THR A 138 -20.93 -3.55 -24.84
N SER A 139 -20.97 -2.22 -24.71
CA SER A 139 -20.24 -1.33 -25.61
C SER A 139 -18.73 -1.57 -25.48
N ALA A 140 -18.02 -1.60 -26.60
CA ALA A 140 -16.62 -1.97 -26.60
C ALA A 140 -15.82 -1.32 -27.72
N VAL A 141 -14.55 -1.05 -27.45
CA VAL A 141 -13.54 -0.71 -28.45
C VAL A 141 -12.39 -1.69 -28.32
N ASN A 142 -12.18 -2.48 -29.37
CA ASN A 142 -11.09 -3.45 -29.49
C ASN A 142 -10.13 -2.95 -30.56
N VAL A 143 -8.87 -2.79 -30.22
CA VAL A 143 -7.83 -2.31 -31.13
C VAL A 143 -6.64 -3.25 -31.09
N GLN A 144 -6.22 -3.70 -32.27
CA GLN A 144 -5.06 -4.55 -32.42
C GLN A 144 -4.12 -4.08 -33.52
N SER A 145 -2.82 -4.11 -33.22
CA SER A 145 -1.75 -3.89 -34.19
C SER A 145 -0.89 -5.15 -34.32
N THR A 146 -0.70 -5.63 -35.55
CA THR A 146 0.14 -6.81 -35.82
C THR A 146 1.62 -6.50 -35.67
N THR A 147 2.06 -5.37 -36.25
CA THR A 147 3.41 -4.83 -36.14
C THR A 147 3.30 -3.34 -35.84
N GLY A 148 4.11 -2.82 -34.93
CA GLY A 148 4.04 -1.42 -34.50
C GLY A 148 3.03 -1.16 -33.38
N ASP A 149 2.97 0.09 -32.95
CA ASP A 149 2.34 0.50 -31.69
C ASP A 149 0.82 0.68 -31.79
N VAL A 150 0.15 0.64 -30.64
CA VAL A 150 -1.23 1.11 -30.48
C VAL A 150 -1.21 2.40 -29.66
N ARG A 151 -1.75 3.48 -30.22
CA ARG A 151 -1.91 4.77 -29.56
C ARG A 151 -3.40 5.07 -29.43
N PHE A 152 -3.82 5.48 -28.25
CA PHE A 152 -5.22 5.74 -27.93
C PHE A 152 -5.38 7.06 -27.20
N GLY A 153 -6.39 7.84 -27.56
CA GLY A 153 -6.68 9.12 -26.92
C GLY A 153 -5.72 10.24 -27.33
N THR A 154 -5.10 10.17 -28.51
CA THR A 154 -4.08 11.13 -28.94
C THR A 154 -4.60 12.54 -29.22
N LEU A 155 -5.92 12.69 -29.40
CA LEU A 155 -6.57 14.01 -29.46
C LEU A 155 -6.92 14.56 -28.07
N GLY A 156 -7.02 13.71 -27.05
CA GLY A 156 -7.36 14.08 -25.68
C GLY A 156 -8.55 15.04 -25.56
N SER A 157 -8.44 16.03 -24.67
CA SER A 157 -9.46 17.04 -24.41
C SER A 157 -9.61 18.12 -25.49
N THR A 158 -8.80 18.07 -26.56
CA THR A 158 -8.91 19.03 -27.67
C THR A 158 -10.12 18.73 -28.57
N LEU A 159 -10.64 17.50 -28.51
CA LEU A 159 -11.89 17.11 -29.16
C LEU A 159 -13.08 17.49 -28.27
N VAL A 160 -14.07 18.16 -28.86
CA VAL A 160 -15.31 18.51 -28.15
C VAL A 160 -16.02 17.24 -27.69
N GLY A 161 -16.18 17.10 -26.37
CA GLY A 161 -16.78 15.92 -25.76
C GLY A 161 -15.87 14.69 -25.73
N GLY A 162 -14.58 14.84 -26.03
CA GLY A 162 -13.59 13.80 -25.87
C GLY A 162 -13.20 13.54 -24.41
N GLY A 163 -12.98 12.26 -24.08
CA GLY A 163 -11.95 11.86 -23.11
C GLY A 163 -12.30 11.80 -21.63
N THR A 164 -13.58 11.69 -21.23
CA THR A 164 -13.93 11.38 -19.83
C THR A 164 -14.72 10.09 -19.68
N ASP A 165 -15.69 9.84 -20.56
CA ASP A 165 -16.50 8.62 -20.54
C ASP A 165 -16.11 7.74 -21.73
N LEU A 166 -15.63 6.54 -21.44
CA LEU A 166 -15.25 5.52 -22.43
C LEU A 166 -16.33 4.43 -22.51
N PRO A 167 -16.34 3.62 -23.58
CA PRO A 167 -17.21 2.44 -23.67
C PRO A 167 -17.04 1.51 -22.47
N ALA A 168 -17.97 0.59 -22.25
CA ALA A 168 -17.93 -0.34 -21.12
C ALA A 168 -16.74 -1.31 -21.17
N SER A 169 -16.11 -1.50 -22.32
CA SER A 169 -14.89 -2.30 -22.48
C SER A 169 -13.87 -1.67 -23.43
N LEU A 170 -12.60 -1.77 -23.08
CA LEU A 170 -11.47 -1.33 -23.89
C LEU A 170 -10.40 -2.41 -23.91
N ASN A 171 -10.08 -2.90 -25.11
CA ASN A 171 -9.04 -3.90 -25.31
C ASN A 171 -8.03 -3.37 -26.32
N LEU A 172 -6.80 -3.12 -25.88
CA LEU A 172 -5.70 -2.66 -26.71
C LEU A 172 -4.63 -3.76 -26.77
N THR A 173 -4.22 -4.15 -27.97
CA THR A 173 -3.19 -5.19 -28.16
C THR A 173 -2.16 -4.76 -29.20
N ALA A 174 -0.89 -4.69 -28.82
CA ALA A 174 0.24 -4.44 -29.70
C ALA A 174 1.18 -5.64 -29.68
N PHE A 175 1.07 -6.53 -30.68
CA PHE A 175 1.76 -7.83 -30.65
C PHE A 175 3.29 -7.74 -30.70
N THR A 176 3.85 -6.68 -31.27
CA THR A 176 5.30 -6.43 -31.32
C THR A 176 5.68 -5.01 -30.92
N GLY A 177 4.69 -4.21 -30.51
CA GLY A 177 4.81 -2.77 -30.27
C GLY A 177 4.45 -2.41 -28.84
N GLY A 178 4.52 -1.13 -28.54
CA GLY A 178 4.05 -0.55 -27.29
C GLY A 178 2.58 -0.13 -27.35
N ILE A 179 2.03 0.19 -26.18
CA ILE A 179 0.74 0.86 -26.06
C ILE A 179 0.96 2.25 -25.46
N THR A 180 0.37 3.28 -26.04
CA THR A 180 0.31 4.62 -25.44
C THR A 180 -1.14 5.02 -25.22
N VAL A 181 -1.54 5.25 -23.98
CA VAL A 181 -2.80 5.91 -23.61
C VAL A 181 -2.45 7.37 -23.32
N ALA A 182 -2.72 8.24 -24.31
CA ALA A 182 -2.32 9.66 -24.29
C ALA A 182 -3.36 10.58 -23.62
N SER A 183 -4.58 10.06 -23.44
CA SER A 183 -5.59 10.67 -22.59
C SER A 183 -6.30 9.58 -21.81
N GLY A 184 -6.53 9.84 -20.52
CA GLY A 184 -7.34 8.97 -19.68
C GLY A 184 -8.82 9.00 -20.04
N GLY A 185 -9.63 8.51 -19.11
CA GLY A 185 -11.07 8.34 -19.25
C GLY A 185 -11.54 7.12 -18.47
N THR A 186 -12.77 7.17 -18.00
CA THR A 186 -13.38 6.12 -17.21
C THR A 186 -14.36 5.33 -18.07
N LEU A 187 -14.18 4.01 -18.13
CA LEU A 187 -15.07 3.08 -18.83
C LEU A 187 -16.45 3.12 -18.19
N PHE A 188 -17.49 3.12 -19.03
CA PHE A 188 -18.88 3.11 -18.60
C PHE A 188 -19.15 1.92 -17.65
N PRO A 189 -19.87 2.12 -16.53
CA PRO A 189 -20.10 1.06 -15.56
C PRO A 189 -20.85 -0.11 -16.18
N SER A 190 -20.29 -1.30 -16.06
CA SER A 190 -20.84 -2.54 -16.57
C SER A 190 -20.42 -3.72 -15.72
N THR A 191 -21.38 -4.59 -15.38
CA THR A 191 -21.11 -5.83 -14.63
C THR A 191 -20.22 -6.82 -15.39
N ILE A 192 -20.05 -6.63 -16.71
CA ILE A 192 -19.24 -7.48 -17.60
C ILE A 192 -18.10 -6.71 -18.28
N GLY A 193 -17.91 -5.44 -17.93
CA GLY A 193 -16.92 -4.56 -18.55
C GLY A 193 -15.49 -5.08 -18.38
N GLN A 194 -14.65 -4.90 -19.40
CA GLN A 194 -13.26 -5.37 -19.40
C GLN A 194 -12.29 -4.26 -19.81
N LEU A 195 -11.15 -4.21 -19.13
CA LEU A 195 -9.99 -3.42 -19.52
C LEU A 195 -8.80 -4.36 -19.73
N ASN A 196 -8.24 -4.38 -20.93
CA ASN A 196 -7.01 -5.12 -21.23
C ASN A 196 -6.06 -4.28 -22.07
N LEU A 197 -4.84 -4.08 -21.58
CA LEU A 197 -3.71 -3.49 -22.29
C LEU A 197 -2.62 -4.56 -22.40
N ILE A 198 -2.35 -5.05 -23.60
CA ILE A 198 -1.38 -6.13 -23.82
C ILE A 198 -0.37 -5.69 -24.88
N ALA A 199 0.85 -5.40 -24.47
CA ALA A 199 1.92 -4.94 -25.34
C ALA A 199 3.16 -5.84 -25.21
N ASP A 200 3.86 -6.04 -26.32
CA ASP A 200 5.20 -6.63 -26.29
C ASP A 200 6.21 -5.63 -25.70
N GLN A 201 6.12 -4.36 -26.12
CA GLN A 201 6.94 -3.28 -25.59
C GLN A 201 6.17 -2.50 -24.50
N SER A 202 6.66 -1.32 -24.14
CA SER A 202 6.14 -0.56 -23.01
C SER A 202 4.66 -0.17 -23.15
N VAL A 203 3.96 -0.17 -22.01
CA VAL A 203 2.67 0.49 -21.83
C VAL A 203 2.94 1.85 -21.18
N SER A 204 2.51 2.93 -21.82
CA SER A 204 2.67 4.29 -21.31
C SER A 204 1.30 4.94 -21.10
N LEU A 205 1.06 5.43 -19.89
CA LEU A 205 -0.18 6.05 -19.46
C LEU A 205 0.08 7.54 -19.21
N SER A 206 -0.80 8.40 -19.71
CA SER A 206 -0.74 9.83 -19.45
C SER A 206 -2.10 10.47 -19.66
N SER A 207 -2.42 11.49 -18.86
CA SER A 207 -3.71 12.18 -18.98
C SER A 207 -3.63 13.61 -18.46
N PRO A 208 -4.23 14.58 -19.19
CA PRO A 208 -4.48 15.91 -18.65
C PRO A 208 -5.70 15.96 -17.71
N THR A 209 -6.55 14.92 -17.67
CA THR A 209 -7.81 14.86 -16.90
C THR A 209 -7.72 14.01 -15.62
N ALA A 210 -6.54 13.45 -15.32
CA ALA A 210 -6.13 12.78 -14.09
C ALA A 210 -6.63 11.34 -13.80
N THR A 211 -7.60 10.77 -14.50
CA THR A 211 -8.07 9.38 -14.23
C THR A 211 -8.16 8.51 -15.48
N PHE A 212 -7.85 7.22 -15.36
CA PHE A 212 -8.04 6.19 -16.39
C PHE A 212 -8.44 4.88 -15.72
N GLY A 213 -9.50 4.22 -16.18
CA GLY A 213 -9.91 2.97 -15.56
C GLY A 213 -11.38 2.67 -15.75
N MET A 214 -11.96 1.93 -14.82
CA MET A 214 -13.33 1.45 -14.88
C MET A 214 -14.20 2.12 -13.81
N SER A 215 -15.40 2.56 -14.20
CA SER A 215 -16.36 3.14 -13.25
C SER A 215 -16.97 2.07 -12.35
N ASP A 216 -17.05 2.35 -11.05
CA ASP A 216 -17.81 1.56 -10.06
C ASP A 216 -19.21 2.14 -9.81
N SER A 217 -19.64 3.13 -10.61
CA SER A 217 -20.94 3.76 -10.47
C SER A 217 -22.09 2.77 -10.73
N ASP A 218 -23.26 3.05 -10.17
CA ASP A 218 -24.46 2.29 -10.55
C ASP A 218 -24.84 2.68 -12.00
N PRO A 219 -24.96 1.74 -12.94
CA PRO A 219 -25.36 2.05 -14.31
C PRO A 219 -26.68 2.83 -14.41
N SER A 220 -27.58 2.66 -13.44
CA SER A 220 -28.86 3.39 -13.36
C SER A 220 -28.72 4.84 -12.88
N ALA A 221 -27.60 5.20 -12.26
CA ALA A 221 -27.26 6.56 -11.85
C ALA A 221 -26.54 7.35 -12.97
N MET A 222 -26.17 6.69 -14.07
CA MET A 222 -25.60 7.34 -15.24
C MET A 222 -26.65 8.20 -15.96
N ARG A 223 -26.16 9.23 -16.67
CA ARG A 223 -27.01 10.07 -17.53
C ARG A 223 -27.76 9.20 -18.53
N SER A 224 -29.05 9.49 -18.69
CA SER A 224 -29.93 8.76 -19.62
C SER A 224 -30.92 9.72 -20.28
N PRO A 225 -31.60 9.31 -21.37
CA PRO A 225 -32.60 10.17 -22.01
C PRO A 225 -33.75 10.58 -21.07
N THR A 226 -34.06 9.74 -20.08
CA THR A 226 -35.06 10.00 -19.04
C THR A 226 -34.50 10.76 -17.83
N GLN A 227 -33.18 10.82 -17.68
CA GLN A 227 -32.47 11.53 -16.61
C GLN A 227 -31.20 12.22 -17.16
N PRO A 228 -31.34 13.24 -18.02
CA PRO A 228 -30.20 13.83 -18.74
C PRO A 228 -29.24 14.62 -17.83
N PHE A 229 -29.67 14.93 -16.61
CA PHE A 229 -28.89 15.66 -15.60
C PHE A 229 -28.52 14.78 -14.39
N ALA A 230 -28.57 13.45 -14.54
CA ALA A 230 -28.13 12.55 -13.48
C ALA A 230 -26.65 12.78 -13.16
N VAL A 231 -26.30 12.69 -11.88
CA VAL A 231 -24.93 12.77 -11.39
C VAL A 231 -24.55 11.36 -10.95
N ALA A 232 -23.51 10.81 -11.56
CA ALA A 232 -23.02 9.49 -11.20
C ALA A 232 -22.51 9.49 -9.74
N ASN A 233 -22.84 8.43 -9.03
CA ASN A 233 -22.25 8.09 -7.74
C ASN A 233 -20.81 7.60 -7.94
N ALA A 234 -19.95 7.75 -6.91
CA ALA A 234 -18.60 7.17 -6.94
C ALA A 234 -18.66 5.63 -6.96
N HIS A 235 -19.50 5.05 -6.09
CA HIS A 235 -19.70 3.60 -5.96
C HIS A 235 -21.19 3.25 -5.93
N GLY A 236 -21.56 2.13 -6.56
CA GLY A 236 -22.86 1.49 -6.43
C GLY A 236 -23.19 1.09 -4.99
N ALA A 237 -24.48 0.90 -4.68
CA ALA A 237 -24.91 0.39 -3.37
C ALA A 237 -24.56 -1.10 -3.15
N SER A 238 -24.07 -1.77 -4.19
CA SER A 238 -23.53 -3.13 -4.16
C SER A 238 -22.38 -3.21 -5.16
N PRO A 239 -21.37 -4.06 -4.93
CA PRO A 239 -20.22 -4.15 -5.83
C PRO A 239 -20.63 -4.48 -7.27
N LEU A 240 -20.23 -3.62 -8.22
CA LEU A 240 -20.67 -3.73 -9.62
C LEU A 240 -20.20 -5.03 -10.28
N HIS A 241 -19.00 -5.50 -9.92
CA HIS A 241 -18.37 -6.70 -10.48
C HIS A 241 -18.56 -7.96 -9.62
N ALA A 242 -19.63 -8.00 -8.81
CA ALA A 242 -19.93 -9.09 -7.88
C ALA A 242 -19.85 -10.51 -8.50
N ASP A 243 -20.27 -10.66 -9.76
CA ASP A 243 -20.28 -11.93 -10.50
C ASP A 243 -19.16 -12.03 -11.55
N ASP A 244 -18.28 -11.03 -11.65
CA ASP A 244 -17.14 -11.03 -12.56
C ASP A 244 -15.86 -11.45 -11.82
N THR A 245 -15.29 -12.58 -12.24
CA THR A 245 -14.03 -13.11 -11.70
C THR A 245 -12.86 -12.89 -12.65
N SER A 246 -13.08 -12.22 -13.79
CA SER A 246 -12.03 -11.95 -14.77
C SER A 246 -11.26 -10.71 -14.36
N PRO A 247 -9.94 -10.81 -14.09
CA PRO A 247 -9.17 -9.65 -13.70
C PRO A 247 -8.90 -8.72 -14.89
N VAL A 248 -8.69 -7.45 -14.59
CA VAL A 248 -8.09 -6.47 -15.51
C VAL A 248 -6.65 -6.88 -15.80
N ARG A 249 -6.17 -6.66 -17.04
CA ARG A 249 -4.78 -6.99 -17.42
C ARG A 249 -4.07 -5.78 -18.02
N ILE A 250 -2.93 -5.41 -17.44
CA ILE A 250 -2.03 -4.40 -18.01
C ILE A 250 -0.64 -5.04 -18.11
N TYR A 251 -0.32 -5.55 -19.29
CA TYR A 251 0.88 -6.33 -19.55
C TYR A 251 1.79 -5.64 -20.56
N SER A 252 3.06 -5.56 -20.17
CA SER A 252 4.20 -5.16 -20.99
C SER A 252 5.21 -6.29 -20.94
N VAL A 253 5.29 -7.12 -21.99
CA VAL A 253 6.03 -8.39 -21.95
C VAL A 253 7.54 -8.18 -21.83
N ASN A 254 8.09 -7.30 -22.65
CA ASN A 254 9.53 -7.02 -22.75
C ASN A 254 9.86 -5.55 -22.40
N GLY A 255 8.86 -4.72 -22.09
CA GLY A 255 9.02 -3.31 -21.76
C GLY A 255 8.66 -2.97 -20.31
N SER A 256 8.39 -1.69 -20.08
CA SER A 256 7.96 -1.14 -18.79
C SER A 256 6.47 -0.79 -18.80
N VAL A 257 5.88 -0.60 -17.62
CA VAL A 257 4.64 0.17 -17.45
C VAL A 257 5.05 1.52 -16.88
N ILE A 258 4.73 2.59 -17.59
CA ILE A 258 5.18 3.95 -17.25
C ILE A 258 3.95 4.83 -17.11
N ASP A 259 3.78 5.42 -15.94
CA ASP A 259 2.76 6.43 -15.69
C ASP A 259 3.38 7.84 -15.70
N GLY A 260 2.76 8.72 -16.48
CA GLY A 260 3.23 10.06 -16.76
C GLY A 260 4.19 10.17 -17.94
N VAL A 261 4.48 11.42 -18.30
CA VAL A 261 5.36 11.82 -19.39
C VAL A 261 6.61 12.46 -18.79
N LEU A 262 7.77 11.89 -19.11
CA LEU A 262 9.06 12.45 -18.73
C LEU A 262 9.33 13.74 -19.51
N ASP A 263 9.51 14.86 -18.80
CA ASP A 263 10.03 16.08 -19.38
C ASP A 263 11.54 15.94 -19.62
N THR A 264 11.97 16.15 -20.87
CA THR A 264 13.37 16.04 -21.27
C THR A 264 14.01 17.40 -21.55
N SER A 265 13.33 18.51 -21.25
CA SER A 265 13.77 19.86 -21.65
C SER A 265 13.43 20.94 -20.63
N GLY A 266 14.12 22.08 -20.71
CA GLY A 266 13.82 23.23 -19.84
C GLY A 266 14.06 22.98 -18.34
N GLY A 267 13.39 23.79 -17.50
CA GLY A 267 13.53 23.72 -16.04
C GLY A 267 12.83 22.53 -15.37
N GLY A 268 12.00 21.79 -16.10
CA GLY A 268 11.32 20.56 -15.64
C GLY A 268 12.03 19.27 -16.07
N SER A 269 13.14 19.37 -16.80
CA SER A 269 13.89 18.21 -17.30
C SER A 269 14.22 17.20 -16.19
N GLY A 270 13.89 15.93 -16.44
CA GLY A 270 14.08 14.83 -15.48
C GLY A 270 12.90 14.61 -14.54
N THR A 271 11.79 15.32 -14.71
CA THR A 271 10.56 15.11 -13.94
C THR A 271 9.41 14.55 -14.78
N TYR A 272 8.51 13.81 -14.17
CA TYR A 272 7.32 13.27 -14.79
C TYR A 272 6.09 14.16 -14.52
N GLY A 273 5.33 14.46 -15.57
CA GLY A 273 4.04 15.14 -15.48
C GLY A 273 2.91 14.32 -16.10
N ASN A 274 1.66 14.77 -15.94
CA ASN A 274 0.48 14.11 -16.52
C ASN A 274 0.28 12.64 -16.07
N LEU A 275 0.66 12.32 -14.84
CA LEU A 275 0.37 11.03 -14.22
C LEU A 275 -1.14 10.82 -14.13
N VAL A 276 -1.56 9.55 -14.16
CA VAL A 276 -2.96 9.16 -14.24
C VAL A 276 -3.31 8.18 -13.15
N ASP A 277 -4.33 8.52 -12.39
CA ASP A 277 -4.95 7.61 -11.44
C ASP A 277 -5.60 6.41 -12.16
N VAL A 278 -5.02 5.22 -11.98
CA VAL A 278 -5.52 3.96 -12.53
C VAL A 278 -6.52 3.34 -11.57
N VAL A 279 -7.82 3.58 -11.82
CA VAL A 279 -8.92 3.17 -10.92
C VAL A 279 -9.61 1.90 -11.41
N LEU A 280 -9.56 0.83 -10.63
CA LEU A 280 -10.08 -0.49 -11.00
C LEU A 280 -11.00 -1.09 -9.91
N PRO A 281 -12.31 -1.29 -10.18
CA PRO A 281 -13.28 -1.75 -9.20
C PRO A 281 -13.35 -3.29 -9.07
N LYS A 282 -12.34 -3.99 -9.58
CA LYS A 282 -12.21 -5.45 -9.56
C LYS A 282 -10.73 -5.87 -9.60
N PRO A 283 -10.39 -7.14 -9.32
CA PRO A 283 -9.00 -7.57 -9.26
C PRO A 283 -8.21 -7.28 -10.53
N ALA A 284 -6.93 -6.95 -10.37
CA ALA A 284 -6.07 -6.55 -11.47
C ALA A 284 -4.74 -7.31 -11.50
N LEU A 285 -4.25 -7.59 -12.70
CA LEU A 285 -2.92 -8.13 -12.96
C LEU A 285 -2.14 -7.13 -13.80
N ILE A 286 -1.17 -6.46 -13.17
CA ILE A 286 -0.28 -5.48 -13.80
C ILE A 286 1.12 -6.08 -13.82
N GLN A 287 1.71 -6.22 -15.01
CA GLN A 287 2.98 -6.92 -15.17
C GLN A 287 3.86 -6.26 -16.24
N ALA A 288 5.11 -5.99 -15.87
CA ALA A 288 6.13 -5.43 -16.74
C ALA A 288 7.35 -6.36 -16.82
N GLY A 289 7.88 -6.61 -18.02
CA GLY A 289 9.13 -7.34 -18.21
C GLY A 289 10.36 -6.59 -17.69
N GLN A 290 10.26 -5.26 -17.60
CA GLN A 290 11.27 -4.37 -17.04
C GLN A 290 10.72 -3.69 -15.78
N ASP A 291 10.39 -2.41 -15.85
CA ASP A 291 10.07 -1.60 -14.68
C ASP A 291 8.60 -1.21 -14.63
N ILE A 292 8.11 -0.90 -13.43
CA ILE A 292 6.90 -0.13 -13.21
C ILE A 292 7.30 1.22 -12.60
N VAL A 293 6.93 2.31 -13.28
CA VAL A 293 7.41 3.66 -12.96
C VAL A 293 6.25 4.58 -12.65
N ASN A 294 6.27 5.20 -11.46
CA ASN A 294 5.29 6.21 -10.99
C ASN A 294 3.82 5.78 -10.96
N LEU A 295 3.53 4.48 -10.93
CA LEU A 295 2.16 4.00 -11.02
C LEU A 295 1.30 4.60 -9.91
N VAL A 296 0.23 5.30 -10.30
CA VAL A 296 -0.86 5.70 -9.41
C VAL A 296 -1.96 4.65 -9.56
N PHE A 297 -2.23 3.88 -8.50
CA PHE A 297 -3.15 2.76 -8.54
C PHE A 297 -4.13 2.78 -7.38
N ASP A 298 -5.42 2.77 -7.72
CA ASP A 298 -6.56 2.62 -6.82
C ASP A 298 -7.40 1.41 -7.24
N GLY A 299 -7.22 0.28 -6.55
CA GLY A 299 -7.87 -0.99 -6.87
C GLY A 299 -8.92 -1.43 -5.86
N GLN A 300 -9.74 -2.41 -6.25
CA GLN A 300 -10.64 -3.13 -5.33
C GLN A 300 -10.59 -4.64 -5.56
N ASN A 301 -10.56 -5.40 -4.47
CA ASN A 301 -10.93 -6.81 -4.44
C ASN A 301 -12.34 -6.96 -3.88
N LEU A 302 -13.08 -7.96 -4.35
CA LEU A 302 -14.48 -8.19 -3.94
C LEU A 302 -14.65 -9.47 -3.12
N ARG A 303 -13.64 -10.35 -3.12
CA ARG A 303 -13.70 -11.68 -2.52
C ARG A 303 -12.43 -11.95 -1.71
N ALA A 304 -12.53 -12.77 -0.66
CA ALA A 304 -11.39 -13.08 0.18
C ALA A 304 -10.31 -13.93 -0.53
N ALA A 305 -10.64 -14.57 -1.66
CA ALA A 305 -9.67 -15.28 -2.51
C ALA A 305 -9.17 -14.45 -3.70
N ASP A 306 -9.67 -13.22 -3.88
CA ASP A 306 -9.20 -12.33 -4.94
C ASP A 306 -7.74 -11.91 -4.67
N ILE A 307 -6.99 -11.80 -5.76
CA ILE A 307 -5.59 -11.38 -5.75
C ILE A 307 -5.42 -10.28 -6.78
N THR A 308 -5.05 -9.10 -6.31
CA THR A 308 -4.55 -8.01 -7.16
C THR A 308 -3.03 -8.04 -7.13
N ARG A 309 -2.39 -8.08 -8.30
CA ARG A 309 -0.95 -8.33 -8.44
C ARG A 309 -0.26 -7.29 -9.31
N ILE A 310 0.86 -6.74 -8.81
CA ILE A 310 1.70 -5.74 -9.49
C ILE A 310 3.14 -6.24 -9.52
N VAL A 311 3.63 -6.62 -10.70
CA VAL A 311 4.93 -7.31 -10.86
C VAL A 311 5.82 -6.60 -11.88
N ALA A 312 7.04 -6.26 -11.49
CA ALA A 312 8.10 -5.79 -12.39
C ALA A 312 9.24 -6.81 -12.49
N GLY A 313 9.68 -7.12 -13.71
CA GLY A 313 10.84 -7.98 -13.96
C GLY A 313 12.16 -7.39 -13.44
N ARG A 314 12.19 -6.07 -13.19
CA ARG A 314 13.30 -5.35 -12.56
C ARG A 314 12.79 -4.52 -11.39
N ASP A 315 12.39 -3.27 -11.62
CA ASP A 315 12.19 -2.31 -10.54
C ASP A 315 10.75 -1.78 -10.48
N ILE A 316 10.25 -1.54 -9.28
CA ILE A 316 9.05 -0.73 -9.04
C ILE A 316 9.52 0.52 -8.31
N TYR A 317 9.40 1.71 -8.89
CA TYR A 317 9.90 2.93 -8.26
C TYR A 317 9.18 4.19 -8.72
N ASP A 318 9.30 5.23 -7.89
CA ASP A 318 8.80 6.56 -8.21
C ASP A 318 9.96 7.50 -8.55
N GLY A 319 9.92 8.02 -9.77
CA GLY A 319 10.75 9.12 -10.23
C GLY A 319 10.30 10.47 -9.69
N GLN A 320 11.08 11.51 -9.98
CA GLN A 320 10.70 12.87 -9.61
C GLN A 320 9.49 13.32 -10.42
N ILE A 321 8.47 13.88 -9.77
CA ILE A 321 7.29 14.43 -10.44
C ILE A 321 7.39 15.96 -10.56
N THR A 322 6.76 16.54 -11.59
CA THR A 322 6.88 17.97 -11.92
C THR A 322 6.20 18.85 -10.86
N PRO A 323 6.84 19.93 -10.37
CA PRO A 323 6.21 20.91 -9.50
C PRO A 323 4.97 21.55 -10.16
N ASN A 324 3.84 21.60 -9.45
CA ASN A 324 2.55 22.10 -9.93
C ASN A 324 1.86 21.27 -11.03
N GLY A 325 2.23 19.99 -11.23
CA GLY A 325 1.47 19.08 -12.07
C GLY A 325 0.07 18.87 -11.50
N ILE A 326 -0.97 19.01 -12.34
CA ILE A 326 -2.38 18.70 -12.03
C ILE A 326 -2.61 17.16 -11.98
N GLY A 327 -1.57 16.38 -11.66
CA GLY A 327 -1.57 14.92 -11.68
C GLY A 327 -1.60 14.31 -10.28
N ALA A 328 -2.01 13.06 -10.19
CA ALA A 328 -1.99 12.30 -8.96
C ALA A 328 -0.54 12.00 -8.51
N GLY A 329 -0.32 11.90 -7.20
CA GLY A 329 0.95 11.44 -6.64
C GLY A 329 1.04 9.91 -6.70
N PRO A 330 2.18 9.31 -7.06
CA PRO A 330 2.33 7.85 -7.10
C PRO A 330 2.00 7.18 -5.76
N HIS A 331 1.20 6.13 -5.83
CA HIS A 331 0.81 5.29 -4.70
C HIS A 331 0.18 3.99 -5.21
N LEU A 332 0.19 2.96 -4.35
CA LEU A 332 -0.45 1.68 -4.61
C LEU A 332 -1.47 1.42 -3.50
N VAL A 333 -2.75 1.58 -3.80
CA VAL A 333 -3.86 1.42 -2.84
C VAL A 333 -4.80 0.30 -3.28
N LEU A 334 -5.21 -0.54 -2.32
CA LEU A 334 -6.18 -1.60 -2.55
C LEU A 334 -7.28 -1.60 -1.48
N ALA A 335 -8.52 -1.45 -1.93
CA ALA A 335 -9.72 -1.64 -1.13
C ALA A 335 -10.23 -3.09 -1.17
N GLY A 336 -11.02 -3.46 -0.17
CA GLY A 336 -11.59 -4.80 -0.01
C GLY A 336 -10.60 -5.86 0.51
N PRO A 337 -11.07 -7.12 0.61
CA PRO A 337 -10.32 -8.20 1.24
C PRO A 337 -9.37 -8.91 0.26
N GLY A 338 -8.85 -10.07 0.64
CA GLY A 338 -8.00 -10.89 -0.24
C GLY A 338 -6.52 -10.56 -0.13
N THR A 339 -5.79 -10.57 -1.25
CA THR A 339 -4.34 -10.32 -1.26
C THR A 339 -3.97 -9.18 -2.21
N PHE A 340 -3.08 -8.30 -1.74
CA PHE A 340 -2.34 -7.35 -2.55
C PHE A 340 -0.90 -7.85 -2.71
N ASP A 341 -0.55 -8.35 -3.90
CA ASP A 341 0.76 -8.95 -4.16
C ASP A 341 1.63 -8.02 -5.02
N ILE A 342 2.77 -7.57 -4.48
CA ILE A 342 3.70 -6.64 -5.12
C ILE A 342 5.07 -7.30 -5.25
N GLU A 343 5.59 -7.39 -6.47
CA GLU A 343 6.86 -8.08 -6.74
C GLU A 343 7.79 -7.26 -7.63
N ALA A 344 9.01 -7.04 -7.18
CA ALA A 344 10.10 -6.45 -7.98
C ALA A 344 11.23 -7.48 -8.17
N GLY A 345 11.65 -7.67 -9.42
CA GLY A 345 12.78 -8.54 -9.73
C GLY A 345 14.11 -8.08 -9.12
N ARG A 346 14.26 -6.79 -8.86
CA ARG A 346 15.43 -6.14 -8.26
C ARG A 346 15.00 -5.18 -7.15
N ASP A 347 14.88 -3.89 -7.41
CA ASP A 347 14.61 -2.91 -6.35
C ASP A 347 13.11 -2.54 -6.29
N LEU A 348 12.55 -2.48 -5.08
CA LEU A 348 11.26 -1.86 -4.82
C LEU A 348 11.51 -0.54 -4.07
N GLY A 349 11.20 0.56 -4.73
CA GLY A 349 11.47 1.91 -4.30
C GLY A 349 12.74 2.51 -4.92
N PRO A 350 13.02 3.80 -4.63
CA PRO A 350 12.34 4.65 -3.67
C PRO A 350 10.89 4.96 -4.08
N LEU A 351 10.01 4.99 -3.09
CA LEU A 351 8.61 5.41 -3.26
C LEU A 351 8.43 6.86 -2.83
N THR A 352 7.44 7.52 -3.43
CA THR A 352 7.04 8.88 -3.10
C THR A 352 6.53 8.94 -1.66
N ASN A 353 6.82 10.03 -0.95
CA ASN A 353 6.30 10.29 0.39
C ASN A 353 5.52 11.61 0.49
N GLN A 354 4.70 11.74 1.53
CA GLN A 354 3.88 12.92 1.78
C GLN A 354 4.69 14.21 1.85
N ALA A 355 5.91 14.18 2.42
CA ALA A 355 6.73 15.37 2.52
C ALA A 355 7.22 15.86 1.15
N GLN A 356 7.55 14.94 0.23
CA GLN A 356 7.87 15.26 -1.16
C GLN A 356 6.65 15.83 -1.88
N LEU A 357 5.47 15.19 -1.78
CA LEU A 357 4.24 15.69 -2.40
C LEU A 357 3.86 17.07 -1.87
N TYR A 358 3.93 17.27 -0.55
CA TYR A 358 3.65 18.56 0.07
C TYR A 358 4.61 19.66 -0.41
N ALA A 359 5.90 19.36 -0.48
CA ALA A 359 6.90 20.31 -0.99
C ALA A 359 6.64 20.72 -2.45
N LEU A 360 6.07 19.80 -3.25
CA LEU A 360 5.77 19.99 -4.67
C LEU A 360 4.44 20.72 -4.90
N LEU A 361 3.40 20.42 -4.11
CA LEU A 361 2.04 20.94 -4.30
C LEU A 361 1.73 22.19 -3.47
N GLN A 362 2.46 22.43 -2.37
CA GLN A 362 2.32 23.59 -1.49
C GLN A 362 0.86 23.90 -1.13
N SER A 363 0.32 25.04 -1.55
CA SER A 363 -1.07 25.47 -1.29
C SER A 363 -2.13 24.63 -1.99
N GLY A 364 -1.76 23.84 -3.00
CA GLY A 364 -2.62 22.89 -3.69
C GLY A 364 -2.60 21.47 -3.10
N TYR A 365 -1.75 21.22 -2.09
CA TYR A 365 -1.65 19.90 -1.48
C TYR A 365 -2.98 19.47 -0.85
N ARG A 366 -3.44 18.29 -1.24
CA ARG A 366 -4.50 17.55 -0.55
C ARG A 366 -3.87 16.33 0.10
N ALA A 367 -4.45 15.86 1.20
CA ALA A 367 -4.00 14.60 1.79
C ALA A 367 -4.19 13.50 0.73
N THR A 368 -3.07 12.95 0.25
CA THR A 368 -3.03 11.92 -0.79
C THR A 368 -2.31 10.70 -0.20
N PRO A 369 -2.80 9.48 -0.47
CA PRO A 369 -2.08 8.25 -0.14
C PRO A 369 -0.67 8.25 -0.73
N THR A 370 0.25 7.53 -0.09
CA THR A 370 1.54 7.17 -0.68
C THR A 370 1.95 5.81 -0.20
N GLY A 371 2.91 5.17 -0.88
CA GLY A 371 3.39 3.87 -0.45
C GLY A 371 2.45 2.76 -0.91
N ILE A 372 2.33 1.72 -0.08
CA ILE A 372 1.54 0.52 -0.38
C ILE A 372 0.53 0.30 0.73
N ASP A 373 -0.74 0.55 0.45
CA ASP A 373 -1.77 0.62 1.47
C ASP A 373 -2.97 -0.30 1.12
N ALA A 374 -3.40 -1.10 2.08
CA ALA A 374 -4.65 -1.86 2.02
C ALA A 374 -5.66 -1.25 2.99
N ILE A 375 -6.80 -0.80 2.46
CA ILE A 375 -7.69 0.14 3.16
C ILE A 375 -9.08 -0.41 3.48
N GLY A 376 -9.36 -1.66 3.10
CA GLY A 376 -10.66 -2.32 3.34
C GLY A 376 -11.80 -1.54 2.70
N ASN A 377 -12.81 -1.13 3.47
CA ASN A 377 -13.96 -0.39 2.96
C ASN A 377 -13.88 1.14 3.14
N ALA A 378 -12.70 1.69 3.44
CA ALA A 378 -12.54 3.13 3.70
C ALA A 378 -13.01 4.01 2.53
N ASP A 379 -12.75 3.59 1.29
CA ASP A 379 -13.17 4.32 0.08
C ASP A 379 -14.54 3.87 -0.43
N ASN A 380 -14.81 2.56 -0.37
CA ASN A 380 -16.06 1.98 -0.85
C ASN A 380 -16.81 1.24 0.27
N PRO A 381 -17.87 1.83 0.84
CA PRO A 381 -18.63 1.23 1.93
C PRO A 381 -19.47 0.01 1.51
N ALA A 382 -19.57 -0.29 0.20
CA ALA A 382 -20.19 -1.52 -0.29
C ALA A 382 -19.27 -2.76 -0.15
N LEU A 383 -18.00 -2.56 0.21
CA LEU A 383 -17.03 -3.61 0.51
C LEU A 383 -17.08 -4.01 2.00
N PRO A 384 -16.59 -5.22 2.34
CA PRO A 384 -16.43 -5.62 3.74
C PRO A 384 -15.38 -4.77 4.43
N HIS A 385 -15.48 -4.67 5.76
CA HIS A 385 -14.52 -3.93 6.59
C HIS A 385 -13.09 -4.43 6.42
N GLU A 386 -12.89 -5.73 6.19
CA GLU A 386 -11.54 -6.29 6.14
C GLU A 386 -10.69 -5.79 4.97
N SER A 387 -9.46 -5.35 5.27
CA SER A 387 -8.44 -5.06 4.26
C SER A 387 -7.78 -6.33 3.72
N ALA A 388 -7.21 -6.22 2.52
CA ALA A 388 -6.35 -7.25 1.96
C ALA A 388 -5.07 -7.46 2.80
N THR A 389 -4.55 -8.68 2.77
CA THR A 389 -3.17 -8.97 3.19
C THR A 389 -2.21 -8.44 2.14
N ILE A 390 -1.17 -7.71 2.57
CA ILE A 390 -0.11 -7.23 1.69
C ILE A 390 1.04 -8.24 1.66
N ASN A 391 1.43 -8.64 0.46
CA ASN A 391 2.62 -9.45 0.20
C ASN A 391 3.60 -8.67 -0.68
N VAL A 392 4.85 -8.57 -0.26
CA VAL A 392 5.90 -7.81 -0.95
C VAL A 392 7.12 -8.66 -1.17
N LEU A 393 7.53 -8.78 -2.43
CA LEU A 393 8.78 -9.42 -2.83
C LEU A 393 9.69 -8.41 -3.54
N PHE A 394 10.98 -8.47 -3.24
CA PHE A 394 11.99 -7.70 -3.96
C PHE A 394 13.27 -8.52 -4.15
N GLY A 395 14.01 -8.26 -5.22
CA GLY A 395 15.23 -8.99 -5.55
C GLY A 395 14.97 -10.44 -5.97
N VAL A 396 13.79 -10.74 -6.53
CA VAL A 396 13.38 -12.09 -6.93
C VAL A 396 13.50 -12.39 -8.43
N GLY A 397 14.10 -11.48 -9.20
CA GLY A 397 14.32 -11.60 -10.64
C GLY A 397 15.12 -12.84 -11.08
N PRO A 398 16.03 -13.40 -10.25
CA PRO A 398 16.64 -14.70 -10.55
C PRO A 398 15.66 -15.89 -10.53
N GLY A 399 14.46 -15.74 -9.95
CA GLY A 399 13.37 -16.72 -9.92
C GLY A 399 13.13 -17.35 -8.54
N VAL A 400 11.96 -17.95 -8.32
CA VAL A 400 11.59 -18.61 -7.06
C VAL A 400 11.37 -20.12 -7.30
N ASP A 401 12.05 -20.99 -6.56
CA ASP A 401 11.93 -22.45 -6.72
C ASP A 401 10.75 -23.01 -5.90
N ASN A 402 9.55 -22.58 -6.29
CA ASN A 402 8.29 -23.00 -5.67
C ASN A 402 8.12 -24.52 -5.73
N ALA A 403 8.53 -25.17 -6.82
CA ALA A 403 8.35 -26.60 -7.02
C ALA A 403 9.15 -27.42 -6.00
N ALA A 404 10.42 -27.10 -5.79
CA ALA A 404 11.25 -27.77 -4.78
C ALA A 404 10.72 -27.53 -3.37
N PHE A 405 10.32 -26.28 -3.06
CA PHE A 405 9.82 -25.94 -1.73
C PHE A 405 8.48 -26.63 -1.42
N ILE A 406 7.53 -26.58 -2.36
CA ILE A 406 6.22 -27.24 -2.23
C ILE A 406 6.40 -28.75 -2.02
N SER A 407 7.28 -29.39 -2.79
CA SER A 407 7.56 -30.81 -2.62
C SER A 407 8.15 -31.15 -1.25
N ALA A 408 9.00 -30.28 -0.69
CA ALA A 408 9.70 -30.56 0.55
C ALA A 408 8.90 -30.20 1.82
N TYR A 409 8.17 -29.09 1.80
CA TYR A 409 7.56 -28.48 3.00
C TYR A 409 6.03 -28.52 3.02
N ILE A 410 5.36 -28.71 1.87
CA ILE A 410 3.89 -28.65 1.76
C ILE A 410 3.28 -30.01 1.45
N ASP A 411 3.91 -30.80 0.57
CA ASP A 411 3.42 -32.13 0.19
C ASP A 411 3.09 -32.97 1.45
N PRO A 412 1.83 -33.44 1.61
CA PRO A 412 1.45 -34.24 2.77
C PRO A 412 2.24 -35.56 2.94
N ALA A 413 2.89 -36.04 1.87
CA ALA A 413 3.77 -37.20 1.93
C ALA A 413 5.19 -36.87 2.44
N SER A 414 5.55 -35.59 2.52
CA SER A 414 6.87 -35.13 2.94
C SER A 414 6.94 -34.89 4.44
N ALA A 415 8.11 -35.21 5.02
CA ALA A 415 8.40 -34.98 6.42
C ALA A 415 9.86 -34.55 6.59
N ILE A 416 10.07 -33.33 7.10
CA ILE A 416 11.39 -32.82 7.43
C ILE A 416 11.57 -32.89 8.95
N PRO A 417 12.60 -33.58 9.48
CA PRO A 417 12.84 -33.69 10.91
C PRO A 417 12.84 -32.32 11.61
N GLY A 418 11.97 -32.18 12.61
CA GLY A 418 11.87 -30.98 13.43
C GLY A 418 11.05 -29.83 12.84
N VAL A 419 10.69 -29.89 11.57
CA VAL A 419 9.79 -28.90 10.97
C VAL A 419 8.35 -29.42 11.11
N THR A 420 7.44 -28.55 11.53
CA THR A 420 6.01 -28.88 11.60
C THR A 420 5.51 -29.24 10.20
N SER A 421 4.72 -30.31 10.07
CA SER A 421 4.09 -30.66 8.80
C SER A 421 3.24 -29.49 8.28
N GLY A 422 3.38 -29.15 7.00
CA GLY A 422 2.57 -28.13 6.33
C GLY A 422 1.13 -28.58 6.06
N THR A 423 0.79 -29.86 6.26
CA THR A 423 -0.53 -30.42 5.90
C THR A 423 -1.71 -29.74 6.60
N PRO A 424 -1.68 -29.42 7.91
CA PRO A 424 -2.78 -28.70 8.56
C PRO A 424 -2.95 -27.28 7.99
N ALA A 425 -1.84 -26.60 7.68
CA ALA A 425 -1.87 -25.27 7.06
C ALA A 425 -2.41 -25.34 5.63
N LEU A 426 -2.08 -26.39 4.87
CA LEU A 426 -2.58 -26.63 3.52
C LEU A 426 -4.10 -26.84 3.52
N ILE A 427 -4.61 -27.66 4.43
CA ILE A 427 -6.06 -27.87 4.59
C ILE A 427 -6.75 -26.54 4.91
N ALA A 428 -6.24 -25.81 5.91
CA ALA A 428 -6.82 -24.53 6.30
C ALA A 428 -6.78 -23.49 5.17
N PHE A 429 -5.66 -23.41 4.44
CA PHE A 429 -5.52 -22.54 3.28
C PHE A 429 -6.53 -22.86 2.19
N MET A 430 -6.69 -24.13 1.83
CA MET A 430 -7.65 -24.53 0.80
C MET A 430 -9.10 -24.30 1.23
N GLU A 431 -9.44 -24.59 2.49
CA GLU A 431 -10.77 -24.30 3.02
C GLU A 431 -11.09 -22.80 3.01
N GLN A 432 -10.12 -21.95 3.37
CA GLN A 432 -10.25 -20.50 3.29
C GLN A 432 -10.33 -19.99 1.84
N TYR A 433 -9.50 -20.54 0.96
CA TYR A 433 -9.47 -20.17 -0.45
C TYR A 433 -10.79 -20.51 -1.15
N ASP A 434 -11.33 -21.71 -0.90
CA ASP A 434 -12.62 -22.14 -1.45
C ASP A 434 -13.77 -21.30 -0.89
N ALA A 435 -13.74 -20.97 0.42
CA ALA A 435 -14.79 -20.15 1.04
C ALA A 435 -14.72 -18.71 0.53
N GLY A 436 -13.51 -18.23 0.27
CA GLY A 436 -13.23 -16.91 -0.26
C GLY A 436 -13.54 -16.74 -1.76
N GLN A 437 -14.00 -17.77 -2.48
CA GLN A 437 -14.45 -17.64 -3.87
C GLN A 437 -15.81 -16.95 -4.01
N GLY A 438 -16.60 -16.87 -2.93
CA GLY A 438 -17.85 -16.13 -2.90
C GLY A 438 -17.63 -14.62 -2.77
N LEU A 439 -18.60 -13.82 -3.23
CA LEU A 439 -18.63 -12.39 -2.93
C LEU A 439 -18.60 -12.16 -1.42
N ASP A 440 -17.68 -11.33 -0.94
CA ASP A 440 -17.70 -10.88 0.45
C ASP A 440 -18.48 -9.57 0.54
N THR A 441 -19.66 -9.63 1.16
CA THR A 441 -20.52 -8.46 1.41
C THR A 441 -20.26 -7.82 2.77
N GLY A 442 -19.37 -8.39 3.57
CA GLY A 442 -19.17 -8.03 4.98
C GLY A 442 -20.28 -8.49 5.92
N LEU A 443 -21.38 -9.05 5.40
CA LEU A 443 -22.48 -9.51 6.23
C LEU A 443 -22.14 -10.88 6.86
N ALA A 444 -22.30 -10.97 8.18
CA ALA A 444 -21.98 -12.20 8.94
C ALA A 444 -22.71 -13.45 8.40
N LYS A 445 -23.96 -13.29 7.91
CA LYS A 445 -24.74 -14.37 7.29
C LYS A 445 -24.07 -14.93 6.03
N ASP A 446 -23.41 -14.07 5.25
CA ASP A 446 -22.82 -14.43 3.95
C ASP A 446 -21.48 -15.12 4.18
N LYS A 447 -20.69 -14.62 5.14
CA LYS A 447 -19.47 -15.30 5.63
C LYS A 447 -19.78 -16.69 6.19
N GLN A 448 -20.83 -16.82 6.99
CA GLN A 448 -21.24 -18.12 7.53
C GLN A 448 -21.74 -19.07 6.43
N ALA A 449 -22.48 -18.55 5.44
CA ALA A 449 -22.93 -19.34 4.30
C ALA A 449 -21.75 -19.85 3.46
N ALA A 450 -20.75 -19.00 3.20
CA ALA A 450 -19.52 -19.35 2.49
C ALA A 450 -18.76 -20.47 3.23
N GLN A 451 -18.57 -20.34 4.54
CA GLN A 451 -17.91 -21.37 5.35
C GLN A 451 -18.71 -22.69 5.41
N THR A 452 -20.05 -22.63 5.42
CA THR A 452 -20.89 -23.84 5.43
C THR A 452 -20.84 -24.59 4.09
N HIS A 453 -20.56 -23.88 2.99
CA HIS A 453 -20.43 -24.48 1.67
C HIS A 453 -19.14 -25.31 1.54
N VAL A 454 -18.08 -24.88 2.22
CA VAL A 454 -16.77 -25.53 2.22
C VAL A 454 -16.69 -26.48 3.40
N GLY A 455 -17.07 -27.75 3.17
CA GLY A 455 -16.88 -28.80 4.16
C GLY A 455 -15.40 -29.06 4.48
N HIS A 456 -15.13 -29.85 5.52
CA HIS A 456 -13.74 -30.18 5.87
C HIS A 456 -13.04 -30.98 4.78
N LEU A 457 -11.88 -30.50 4.33
CA LEU A 457 -11.09 -31.16 3.31
C LEU A 457 -10.18 -32.24 3.91
N THR A 458 -10.02 -33.36 3.18
CA THR A 458 -8.96 -34.31 3.51
C THR A 458 -7.61 -33.79 3.01
N ALA A 459 -6.50 -34.26 3.58
CA ALA A 459 -5.17 -33.88 3.12
C ALA A 459 -4.94 -34.17 1.62
N GLY A 460 -5.49 -35.29 1.11
CA GLY A 460 -5.38 -35.67 -0.30
C GLY A 460 -6.20 -34.78 -1.23
N ASP A 461 -7.40 -34.39 -0.80
CA ASP A 461 -8.26 -33.48 -1.58
C ASP A 461 -7.68 -32.06 -1.61
N ALA A 462 -7.26 -31.53 -0.46
CA ALA A 462 -6.61 -30.23 -0.35
C ALA A 462 -5.34 -30.17 -1.21
N TRP A 463 -4.49 -31.21 -1.16
CA TRP A 463 -3.29 -31.29 -1.99
C TRP A 463 -3.61 -31.29 -3.49
N LYS A 464 -4.58 -32.12 -3.92
CA LYS A 464 -4.98 -32.19 -5.33
C LYS A 464 -5.52 -30.85 -5.83
N GLN A 465 -6.34 -30.16 -5.03
CA GLN A 465 -6.86 -28.83 -5.39
C GLN A 465 -5.73 -27.80 -5.42
N PHE A 466 -4.87 -27.76 -4.41
CA PHE A 466 -3.73 -26.84 -4.34
C PHE A 466 -2.82 -26.93 -5.56
N GLN A 467 -2.50 -28.14 -6.02
CA GLN A 467 -1.69 -28.37 -7.22
C GLN A 467 -2.31 -27.82 -8.52
N ALA A 468 -3.64 -27.64 -8.55
CA ALA A 468 -4.34 -27.09 -9.70
C ALA A 468 -4.44 -25.55 -9.68
N LEU A 469 -4.08 -24.91 -8.57
CA LEU A 469 -4.11 -23.45 -8.44
C LEU A 469 -3.04 -22.79 -9.33
N PRO A 470 -3.24 -21.52 -9.73
CA PRO A 470 -2.21 -20.77 -10.42
C PRO A 470 -0.91 -20.71 -9.61
N SER A 471 0.24 -20.69 -10.29
CA SER A 471 1.56 -20.73 -9.65
C SER A 471 1.77 -19.61 -8.63
N TYR A 472 1.21 -18.42 -8.87
CA TYR A 472 1.31 -17.29 -7.95
C TYR A 472 0.51 -17.51 -6.66
N VAL A 473 -0.60 -18.25 -6.72
CA VAL A 473 -1.35 -18.64 -5.51
C VAL A 473 -0.58 -19.70 -4.71
N GLN A 474 0.03 -20.65 -5.42
CA GLN A 474 0.90 -21.66 -4.78
C GLN A 474 2.11 -21.02 -4.10
N GLN A 475 2.70 -20.00 -4.74
CA GLN A 475 3.82 -19.23 -4.22
C GLN A 475 3.45 -18.47 -2.94
N LEU A 476 2.32 -17.76 -2.92
CA LEU A 476 1.83 -17.07 -1.71
C LEU A 476 1.75 -18.02 -0.52
N PHE A 477 1.22 -19.23 -0.73
CA PHE A 477 1.16 -20.22 0.34
C PHE A 477 2.54 -20.78 0.72
N ALA A 478 3.44 -21.00 -0.24
CA ALA A 478 4.83 -21.40 0.03
C ALA A 478 5.56 -20.38 0.92
N GLU A 479 5.36 -19.09 0.69
CA GLU A 479 5.92 -18.00 1.49
C GLU A 479 5.37 -17.99 2.93
N GLN A 480 4.06 -18.20 3.10
CA GLN A 480 3.45 -18.35 4.43
C GLN A 480 4.05 -19.53 5.20
N VAL A 481 4.24 -20.67 4.52
CA VAL A 481 4.88 -21.85 5.11
C VAL A 481 6.34 -21.56 5.44
N LEU A 482 7.09 -20.85 4.58
CA LEU A 482 8.46 -20.43 4.88
C LEU A 482 8.51 -19.62 6.18
N PHE A 483 7.65 -18.61 6.37
CA PHE A 483 7.62 -17.84 7.61
C PHE A 483 7.27 -18.67 8.84
N SER A 484 6.36 -19.66 8.70
CA SER A 484 6.08 -20.62 9.76
C SER A 484 7.34 -21.39 10.18
N VAL A 485 8.14 -21.85 9.20
CA VAL A 485 9.42 -22.53 9.45
C VAL A 485 10.43 -21.59 10.12
N LEU A 486 10.61 -20.37 9.61
CA LEU A 486 11.55 -19.39 10.16
C LEU A 486 11.20 -19.01 11.60
N SER A 487 9.92 -18.75 11.86
CA SER A 487 9.45 -18.42 13.20
C SER A 487 9.70 -19.57 14.16
N ARG A 488 9.36 -20.80 13.77
CA ARG A 488 9.62 -21.99 14.60
C ARG A 488 11.10 -22.20 14.89
N VAL A 489 11.98 -21.97 13.91
CA VAL A 489 13.44 -22.07 14.09
C VAL A 489 13.94 -21.03 15.08
N GLY A 490 13.45 -19.78 15.01
CA GLY A 490 13.79 -18.75 15.98
C GLY A 490 13.41 -19.14 17.42
N LEU A 491 12.21 -19.69 17.62
CA LEU A 491 11.73 -20.13 18.93
C LEU A 491 12.53 -21.33 19.46
N ASP A 492 12.75 -22.35 18.63
CA ASP A 492 13.51 -23.55 19.00
C ASP A 492 14.97 -23.22 19.36
N TYR A 493 15.57 -22.20 18.75
CA TYR A 493 16.96 -21.80 19.00
C TYR A 493 17.22 -21.48 20.48
N ASN A 494 16.26 -20.82 21.14
CA ASN A 494 16.38 -20.40 22.55
C ASN A 494 15.69 -21.37 23.53
N ASP A 495 15.00 -22.40 23.04
CA ASP A 495 14.35 -23.41 23.89
C ASP A 495 15.31 -24.55 24.21
N SER A 496 15.79 -24.61 25.45
CA SER A 496 16.70 -25.66 25.91
C SER A 496 16.09 -27.07 25.95
N ALA A 497 14.76 -27.18 25.88
CA ALA A 497 14.07 -28.46 25.74
C ALA A 497 13.99 -28.92 24.27
N SER A 498 14.26 -28.03 23.30
CA SER A 498 14.22 -28.36 21.88
C SER A 498 15.43 -29.21 21.48
N PRO A 499 15.26 -30.28 20.70
CA PRO A 499 16.37 -31.01 20.07
C PRO A 499 17.22 -30.14 19.13
N TYR A 500 16.68 -28.98 18.75
CA TYR A 500 17.29 -28.01 17.84
C TYR A 500 17.75 -26.74 18.56
N TYR A 501 17.94 -26.82 19.88
CA TYR A 501 18.52 -25.75 20.68
C TYR A 501 19.84 -25.27 20.04
N GLN A 502 19.98 -23.95 19.91
CA GLN A 502 21.11 -23.28 19.27
C GLN A 502 21.38 -23.64 17.80
N GLN A 503 20.36 -24.06 17.03
CA GLN A 503 20.53 -24.45 15.62
C GLN A 503 19.64 -23.67 14.65
N TYR A 504 20.26 -22.97 13.69
CA TYR A 504 19.55 -22.26 12.62
C TYR A 504 19.41 -23.07 11.32
N ALA A 505 20.02 -24.25 11.23
CA ALA A 505 20.25 -24.96 9.96
C ALA A 505 18.95 -25.22 9.17
N ARG A 506 17.84 -25.55 9.86
CA ARG A 506 16.55 -25.80 9.20
C ARG A 506 15.97 -24.55 8.52
N GLY A 507 16.16 -23.38 9.11
CA GLY A 507 15.69 -22.11 8.52
C GLY A 507 16.45 -21.80 7.24
N TYR A 508 17.78 -21.91 7.29
CA TYR A 508 18.62 -21.76 6.10
C TYR A 508 18.37 -22.82 5.03
N GLN A 509 18.06 -24.05 5.42
CA GLN A 509 17.68 -25.09 4.46
C GLN A 509 16.39 -24.71 3.74
N ALA A 510 15.38 -24.21 4.44
CA ALA A 510 14.13 -23.74 3.84
C ALA A 510 14.37 -22.56 2.89
N ILE A 511 15.17 -21.57 3.32
CA ILE A 511 15.58 -20.42 2.49
C ILE A 511 16.31 -20.90 1.24
N ASN A 512 17.32 -21.76 1.37
CA ASN A 512 18.08 -22.29 0.23
C ASN A 512 17.23 -23.20 -0.68
N THR A 513 16.09 -23.71 -0.20
CA THR A 513 15.16 -24.51 -1.02
C THR A 513 14.30 -23.60 -1.87
N LEU A 514 13.78 -22.49 -1.31
CA LEU A 514 12.95 -21.53 -2.06
C LEU A 514 13.78 -20.59 -2.96
N PHE A 515 14.96 -20.19 -2.47
CA PHE A 515 15.91 -19.28 -3.13
C PHE A 515 17.28 -19.95 -3.26
N PRO A 516 17.42 -20.97 -4.12
CA PRO A 516 18.66 -21.72 -4.26
C PRO A 516 19.77 -20.92 -4.95
N SER A 517 21.02 -21.15 -4.54
CA SER A 517 22.18 -20.52 -5.18
C SER A 517 22.35 -20.87 -6.67
N ALA A 518 21.73 -21.95 -7.13
CA ALA A 518 21.67 -22.32 -8.55
C ALA A 518 20.92 -21.28 -9.40
N LEU A 519 19.98 -20.54 -8.80
CA LEU A 519 19.31 -19.41 -9.45
C LEU A 519 20.10 -18.10 -9.30
N GLY A 520 21.11 -18.04 -8.43
CA GLY A 520 21.93 -16.84 -8.21
C GLY A 520 21.76 -16.19 -6.84
N TYR A 521 21.13 -16.86 -5.88
CA TYR A 521 21.00 -16.38 -4.50
C TYR A 521 22.17 -16.76 -3.60
N THR A 522 22.21 -16.13 -2.43
CA THR A 522 23.16 -16.41 -1.36
C THR A 522 23.15 -17.90 -0.97
N ALA A 523 24.31 -18.56 -1.08
CA ALA A 523 24.49 -19.94 -0.64
C ALA A 523 24.72 -20.01 0.88
N ASN A 524 23.64 -20.14 1.66
CA ASN A 524 23.76 -20.18 3.11
C ASN A 524 24.31 -21.54 3.62
N ASN A 525 25.30 -21.51 4.50
CA ASN A 525 25.88 -22.71 5.09
C ASN A 525 24.97 -23.31 6.17
N LEU A 526 24.79 -24.64 6.12
CA LEU A 526 24.01 -25.43 7.05
C LEU A 526 24.83 -26.03 8.21
N GLY A 527 26.17 -25.99 8.14
CA GLY A 527 27.06 -26.62 9.11
C GLY A 527 27.82 -25.64 10.01
N GLY A 528 27.71 -25.84 11.34
CA GLY A 528 28.63 -25.35 12.39
C GLY A 528 28.47 -23.87 12.81
N GLY A 529 28.44 -23.64 14.13
CA GLY A 529 28.80 -22.39 14.84
C GLY A 529 27.99 -21.12 14.57
N THR A 530 28.01 -20.59 13.35
CA THR A 530 27.46 -19.25 12.98
C THR A 530 26.70 -19.26 11.64
N ASN A 531 26.02 -20.36 11.29
CA ASN A 531 25.22 -20.60 10.07
C ASN A 531 24.83 -19.34 9.25
N GLY A 532 24.95 -19.43 7.92
CA GLY A 532 24.74 -18.35 6.96
C GLY A 532 25.88 -18.31 5.93
N ALA A 533 26.03 -17.23 5.18
CA ALA A 533 27.00 -17.12 4.08
C ALA A 533 28.22 -16.25 4.43
N ASN A 534 29.39 -16.61 3.87
CA ASN A 534 30.58 -15.77 3.91
C ASN A 534 30.51 -14.63 2.88
N HIS A 535 29.78 -14.85 1.78
CA HIS A 535 29.62 -13.91 0.69
C HIS A 535 28.13 -13.83 0.30
N PRO A 536 27.37 -12.87 0.86
CA PRO A 536 26.01 -12.59 0.43
C PRO A 536 25.96 -12.12 -1.03
N ILE A 537 24.91 -12.48 -1.76
CA ILE A 537 24.65 -12.02 -3.13
C ILE A 537 23.51 -11.00 -3.10
N ALA A 538 23.79 -9.78 -3.56
CA ALA A 538 22.80 -8.73 -3.67
C ALA A 538 21.94 -8.91 -4.93
N THR A 539 20.64 -9.10 -4.76
CA THR A 539 19.68 -9.21 -5.87
C THR A 539 18.74 -8.01 -6.00
N GLY A 540 18.70 -7.11 -5.01
CA GLY A 540 17.91 -5.88 -5.01
C GLY A 540 17.47 -5.49 -3.60
N ASN A 541 16.88 -4.31 -3.39
CA ASN A 541 16.54 -3.79 -2.07
C ASN A 541 15.12 -3.23 -1.99
N LEU A 542 14.58 -3.15 -0.78
CA LEU A 542 13.37 -2.38 -0.47
C LEU A 542 13.77 -0.99 0.06
N ASP A 543 13.18 0.06 -0.50
CA ASP A 543 13.33 1.45 -0.07
C ASP A 543 11.98 2.16 0.03
N ILE A 544 11.41 2.14 1.24
CA ILE A 544 10.16 2.84 1.58
C ILE A 544 10.42 4.01 2.52
N ARG A 545 11.63 4.58 2.48
CA ARG A 545 12.02 5.63 3.44
C ARG A 545 11.01 6.78 3.41
N SER A 546 10.42 7.04 4.57
CA SER A 546 9.43 8.10 4.79
C SER A 546 8.06 7.87 4.13
N THR A 547 7.74 6.64 3.71
CA THR A 547 6.39 6.24 3.26
C THR A 547 5.95 4.94 3.95
N THR A 548 4.75 4.43 3.62
CA THR A 548 4.12 3.29 4.30
C THR A 548 4.09 2.01 3.47
N ILE A 549 4.14 0.88 4.17
CA ILE A 549 3.47 -0.36 3.77
C ILE A 549 2.48 -0.66 4.89
N GLN A 550 1.18 -0.59 4.66
CA GLN A 550 0.22 -0.73 5.75
C GLN A 550 -1.10 -1.41 5.40
N THR A 551 -1.64 -2.15 6.37
CA THR A 551 -3.03 -2.61 6.36
C THR A 551 -3.84 -1.85 7.41
N GLN A 552 -4.97 -1.27 7.02
CA GLN A 552 -5.72 -0.37 7.90
C GLN A 552 -6.85 -1.06 8.66
N GLN A 553 -7.48 -2.10 8.10
CA GLN A 553 -8.64 -2.79 8.68
C GLN A 553 -8.40 -4.31 8.73
N GLY A 554 -7.28 -4.69 9.32
CA GLY A 554 -6.84 -6.06 9.46
C GLY A 554 -6.08 -6.55 8.23
N GLY A 555 -5.70 -7.83 8.23
CA GLY A 555 -4.83 -8.38 7.19
C GLY A 555 -3.35 -8.22 7.51
N ASN A 556 -2.55 -9.17 7.01
CA ASN A 556 -1.14 -9.27 7.38
C ASN A 556 -0.26 -8.43 6.44
N VAL A 557 0.98 -8.18 6.85
CA VAL A 557 2.05 -7.70 5.96
C VAL A 557 3.16 -8.73 5.92
N SER A 558 3.49 -9.22 4.74
CA SER A 558 4.62 -10.13 4.50
C SER A 558 5.61 -9.51 3.52
N ILE A 559 6.90 -9.55 3.85
CA ILE A 559 7.98 -8.96 3.04
C ILE A 559 9.12 -9.97 2.89
N LEU A 560 9.49 -10.32 1.66
CA LEU A 560 10.62 -11.21 1.37
C LEU A 560 11.66 -10.56 0.44
N GLY A 561 12.91 -10.56 0.88
CA GLY A 561 14.07 -10.05 0.14
C GLY A 561 15.27 -10.99 0.17
N PRO A 562 15.34 -12.02 -0.70
CA PRO A 562 16.32 -13.12 -0.61
C PRO A 562 17.78 -12.77 -0.94
N GLY A 563 18.09 -11.54 -1.35
CA GLY A 563 19.47 -11.07 -1.51
C GLY A 563 19.72 -9.67 -0.94
N GLY A 564 18.68 -9.03 -0.41
CA GLY A 564 18.64 -7.60 -0.20
C GLY A 564 18.50 -7.14 1.24
N ARG A 565 18.57 -5.82 1.43
CA ARG A 565 18.21 -5.14 2.69
C ARG A 565 16.86 -4.43 2.55
N ALA A 566 16.25 -4.14 3.69
CA ALA A 566 15.05 -3.30 3.76
C ALA A 566 15.36 -1.95 4.44
N LEU A 567 15.14 -0.84 3.72
CA LEU A 567 15.30 0.53 4.18
C LEU A 567 13.92 1.12 4.48
N ILE A 568 13.57 1.17 5.76
CA ILE A 568 12.21 1.55 6.19
C ILE A 568 12.11 3.03 6.56
N GLY A 569 13.22 3.63 7.03
CA GLY A 569 13.24 5.02 7.47
C GLY A 569 14.50 5.76 7.07
N SER A 570 14.39 7.09 7.06
CA SER A 570 15.52 8.00 6.89
C SER A 570 16.15 8.35 8.24
N THR A 571 17.42 8.78 8.22
CA THR A 571 18.11 9.33 9.39
C THR A 571 17.55 10.67 9.84
N SER A 572 16.65 11.27 9.06
CA SER A 572 15.89 12.47 9.39
C SER A 572 14.41 12.15 9.28
N ALA A 573 13.69 12.16 10.41
CA ALA A 573 12.23 12.14 10.35
C ALA A 573 11.74 13.45 9.68
N PRO A 574 10.80 13.39 8.74
CA PRO A 574 10.15 14.60 8.25
C PRO A 574 9.48 15.32 9.43
N PRO A 575 9.60 16.65 9.53
CA PRO A 575 8.88 17.41 10.53
C PRO A 575 7.38 17.18 10.34
N ALA A 576 6.59 17.29 11.42
CA ALA A 576 5.14 17.32 11.29
C ALA A 576 4.76 18.53 10.43
N ILE A 577 4.26 18.26 9.23
CA ILE A 577 3.75 19.25 8.31
C ILE A 577 2.27 19.39 8.62
N VAL A 578 1.86 20.58 9.02
CA VAL A 578 0.46 20.93 9.24
C VAL A 578 -0.06 21.58 7.97
N GLY A 579 -1.07 20.99 7.36
CA GLY A 579 -1.71 21.51 6.16
C GLY A 579 -2.47 22.81 6.45
N SER A 580 -2.98 23.46 5.40
CA SER A 580 -3.69 24.73 5.51
C SER A 580 -4.95 24.70 6.38
N TYR A 581 -5.46 23.50 6.71
CA TYR A 581 -6.63 23.26 7.56
C TYR A 581 -6.30 22.89 9.02
N GLY A 582 -5.02 22.95 9.42
CA GLY A 582 -4.61 22.65 10.81
C GLY A 582 -4.45 21.15 11.12
N THR A 583 -4.60 20.28 10.12
CA THR A 583 -4.36 18.83 10.23
C THR A 583 -2.90 18.49 9.92
N ILE A 584 -2.33 17.49 10.60
CA ILE A 584 -1.03 16.94 10.24
C ILE A 584 -1.22 16.16 8.93
N VAL A 585 -0.52 16.58 7.87
CA VAL A 585 -0.61 15.99 6.53
C VAL A 585 0.61 15.19 6.12
N ALA A 586 1.72 15.39 6.83
CA ALA A 586 2.91 14.56 6.77
C ALA A 586 3.55 14.58 8.16
N GLY A 587 4.08 13.45 8.60
CA GLY A 587 4.69 13.37 9.92
C GLY A 587 5.13 11.96 10.21
N PRO A 588 5.56 11.66 11.44
CA PRO A 588 6.07 10.33 11.74
C PRO A 588 5.07 9.19 11.53
N GLY A 589 3.74 9.40 11.56
CA GLY A 589 2.74 8.34 11.34
C GLY A 589 2.42 8.08 9.87
N THR A 590 2.96 8.88 8.95
CA THR A 590 2.87 8.62 7.51
C THR A 590 4.08 7.81 7.01
N MET A 591 4.69 6.98 7.86
CA MET A 591 5.79 6.10 7.45
C MET A 591 5.87 4.84 8.28
N GLY A 592 6.45 3.78 7.68
CA GLY A 592 6.76 2.53 8.35
C GLY A 592 6.01 1.33 7.79
N ILE A 593 6.11 0.22 8.49
CA ILE A 593 5.38 -1.01 8.18
C ILE A 593 4.34 -1.22 9.28
N LEU A 594 3.06 -1.23 8.94
CA LEU A 594 1.98 -1.12 9.93
C LEU A 594 0.83 -2.10 9.67
N THR A 595 0.32 -2.67 10.76
CA THR A 595 -1.03 -3.26 10.80
C THR A 595 -1.83 -2.52 11.87
N LEU A 596 -2.78 -1.68 11.44
CA LEU A 596 -3.50 -0.76 12.33
C LEU A 596 -4.60 -1.45 13.14
N GLU A 597 -5.21 -2.47 12.53
CA GLU A 597 -6.03 -3.44 13.25
C GLU A 597 -5.28 -4.79 13.33
N GLN A 598 -5.94 -5.87 13.77
CA GLN A 598 -5.29 -7.15 13.98
C GLN A 598 -4.67 -7.70 12.67
N GLY A 599 -3.35 -7.87 12.66
CA GLY A 599 -2.62 -8.43 11.52
C GLY A 599 -1.15 -8.69 11.84
N ASP A 600 -0.64 -9.83 11.41
CA ASP A 600 0.76 -10.22 11.61
C ASP A 600 1.70 -9.43 10.68
N ILE A 601 2.93 -9.19 11.14
CA ILE A 601 4.02 -8.66 10.29
C ILE A 601 5.14 -9.68 10.20
N ASN A 602 5.44 -10.13 8.97
CA ASN A 602 6.49 -11.09 8.69
C ASN A 602 7.51 -10.48 7.71
N ILE A 603 8.78 -10.43 8.09
CA ILE A 603 9.84 -9.84 7.28
C ILE A 603 11.00 -10.82 7.19
N PHE A 604 11.41 -11.15 5.96
CA PHE A 604 12.60 -11.90 5.67
C PHE A 604 13.51 -11.08 4.76
N THR A 605 14.76 -10.89 5.17
CA THR A 605 15.81 -10.29 4.33
C THR A 605 17.09 -11.10 4.43
N ASP A 606 17.82 -11.20 3.32
CA ASP A 606 19.17 -11.79 3.37
C ASP A 606 20.15 -10.87 4.08
N GLN A 607 20.00 -9.55 3.91
CA GLN A 607 20.79 -8.53 4.59
C GLN A 607 19.94 -7.82 5.67
N SER A 608 20.30 -6.59 6.04
CA SER A 608 19.74 -5.92 7.21
C SER A 608 18.33 -5.35 7.02
N VAL A 609 17.57 -5.28 8.12
CA VAL A 609 16.38 -4.43 8.26
C VAL A 609 16.77 -3.15 9.00
N LEU A 610 16.63 -2.00 8.34
CA LEU A 610 17.12 -0.71 8.82
C LEU A 610 15.97 0.29 9.00
N LEU A 611 15.63 0.57 10.26
CA LEU A 611 14.46 1.37 10.60
C LEU A 611 14.72 2.88 10.69
N ALA A 612 15.91 3.29 11.11
CA ALA A 612 16.27 4.70 11.34
C ALA A 612 15.22 5.48 12.17
N GLN A 613 14.54 6.51 11.65
CA GLN A 613 13.48 7.23 12.38
C GLN A 613 12.06 6.80 11.99
N SER A 614 11.86 5.54 11.59
CA SER A 614 10.56 4.98 11.20
C SER A 614 10.04 3.95 12.24
N ARG A 615 9.01 3.20 11.88
CA ARG A 615 8.29 2.26 12.75
C ARG A 615 7.95 0.94 12.04
N ILE A 616 7.90 -0.14 12.81
CA ILE A 616 7.32 -1.43 12.41
C ILE A 616 6.37 -1.84 13.53
N PHE A 617 5.06 -1.65 13.36
CA PHE A 617 4.06 -1.83 14.43
C PHE A 617 2.90 -2.74 14.04
N THR A 618 2.51 -3.59 14.98
CA THR A 618 1.17 -4.17 15.05
C THR A 618 0.40 -3.47 16.17
N GLU A 619 -0.74 -2.83 15.87
CA GLU A 619 -1.38 -1.89 16.83
C GLU A 619 -2.45 -2.55 17.71
N GLN A 620 -3.34 -3.35 17.11
CA GLN A 620 -4.45 -4.02 17.82
C GLN A 620 -4.23 -5.53 17.92
N GLY A 621 -2.97 -5.93 17.97
CA GLY A 621 -2.53 -7.33 17.96
C GLY A 621 -2.06 -7.81 16.59
N GLY A 622 -1.56 -9.04 16.55
CA GLY A 622 -0.81 -9.59 15.42
C GLY A 622 0.65 -9.82 15.81
N ASN A 623 1.12 -11.05 15.60
CA ASN A 623 2.48 -11.46 15.91
C ASN A 623 3.46 -10.88 14.89
N MET A 624 4.73 -10.82 15.29
CA MET A 624 5.79 -10.31 14.43
C MET A 624 6.93 -11.32 14.32
N THR A 625 7.32 -11.64 13.08
CA THR A 625 8.56 -12.40 12.81
C THR A 625 9.46 -11.59 11.89
N ILE A 626 10.68 -11.27 12.34
CA ILE A 626 11.69 -10.62 11.51
C ILE A 626 12.92 -11.52 11.46
N TRP A 627 13.27 -12.00 10.27
CA TRP A 627 14.45 -12.81 10.01
C TRP A 627 15.42 -12.05 9.09
N SER A 628 16.63 -11.82 9.57
CA SER A 628 17.75 -11.27 8.81
C SER A 628 18.86 -12.31 8.75
N SER A 629 19.06 -12.96 7.61
CA SER A 629 20.00 -14.08 7.49
C SER A 629 21.44 -13.68 7.79
N ASN A 630 21.95 -12.71 7.02
CA ASN A 630 23.36 -12.33 6.97
C ASN A 630 23.58 -10.86 7.38
N GLY A 631 22.56 -10.19 7.91
CA GLY A 631 22.62 -8.80 8.34
C GLY A 631 22.03 -8.57 9.74
N ASP A 632 21.76 -7.29 10.03
CA ASP A 632 21.27 -6.83 11.32
C ASP A 632 19.76 -6.59 11.32
N ILE A 633 19.16 -6.49 12.50
CA ILE A 633 17.83 -5.93 12.72
C ILE A 633 18.01 -4.69 13.59
N ASN A 634 17.80 -3.51 13.01
CA ASN A 634 18.01 -2.24 13.70
C ASN A 634 16.68 -1.50 13.89
N ALA A 635 16.25 -1.35 15.14
CA ALA A 635 15.03 -0.63 15.51
C ALA A 635 15.17 0.91 15.47
N GLY A 636 16.35 1.43 15.14
CA GLY A 636 16.51 2.83 14.77
C GLY A 636 16.70 3.81 15.93
N LYS A 637 16.65 5.10 15.62
CA LYS A 637 16.93 6.22 16.54
C LYS A 637 15.85 7.29 16.58
N GLY A 638 14.65 6.98 16.08
CA GLY A 638 13.52 7.90 16.20
C GLY A 638 13.09 8.10 17.66
N SER A 639 12.41 9.21 17.94
CA SER A 639 11.94 9.53 19.29
C SER A 639 10.85 8.55 19.76
N LYS A 640 10.88 8.18 21.06
CA LYS A 640 9.86 7.36 21.72
C LYS A 640 8.54 8.09 22.00
N SER A 641 8.53 9.43 21.91
CA SER A 641 7.43 10.28 22.40
C SER A 641 6.68 11.06 21.32
N VAL A 642 7.00 10.86 20.04
CA VAL A 642 6.24 11.56 18.99
C VAL A 642 4.90 10.87 18.84
N ALA A 643 3.87 11.51 19.38
CA ALA A 643 2.49 11.13 19.15
C ALA A 643 2.07 11.56 17.76
N ASP A 644 1.50 10.63 16.99
CA ASP A 644 0.60 10.96 15.91
C ASP A 644 -0.80 10.67 16.43
N THR A 645 -1.57 11.72 16.72
CA THR A 645 -2.97 11.60 17.14
C THR A 645 -3.81 12.15 15.99
N PRO A 646 -4.17 11.31 15.00
CA PRO A 646 -5.09 11.73 13.95
C PRO A 646 -6.43 12.16 14.58
N ALA A 647 -7.16 13.05 13.89
CA ALA A 647 -8.49 13.44 14.36
C ALA A 647 -9.40 12.20 14.38
N PRO A 648 -10.22 12.00 15.43
CA PRO A 648 -11.09 10.83 15.53
C PRO A 648 -12.06 10.82 14.35
N ASN A 649 -11.89 9.85 13.45
CA ASN A 649 -12.84 9.57 12.38
C ASN A 649 -13.93 8.61 12.90
N TYR A 650 -15.06 8.55 12.21
CA TYR A 650 -16.08 7.55 12.49
C TYR A 650 -16.21 6.66 11.27
N VAL A 651 -15.94 5.38 11.42
CA VAL A 651 -16.16 4.37 10.38
C VAL A 651 -17.47 3.68 10.70
N CYS A 652 -18.38 3.65 9.74
CA CYS A 652 -19.66 2.99 9.87
C CYS A 652 -19.64 1.71 9.03
N ASP A 653 -20.04 0.59 9.64
CA ASP A 653 -20.18 -0.66 8.91
C ASP A 653 -21.47 -0.68 8.04
N PRO A 654 -21.64 -1.67 7.16
CA PRO A 654 -22.87 -1.85 6.38
C PRO A 654 -24.16 -2.04 7.22
N ASN A 655 -24.05 -2.27 8.54
CA ASN A 655 -25.19 -2.34 9.46
C ASN A 655 -25.51 -0.99 10.13
N HIS A 656 -24.86 0.09 9.69
CA HIS A 656 -24.94 1.44 10.28
C HIS A 656 -24.46 1.51 11.73
N TYR A 657 -23.56 0.62 12.13
CA TYR A 657 -22.84 0.71 13.39
C TYR A 657 -21.56 1.52 13.20
N CYS A 658 -21.50 2.71 13.79
CA CYS A 658 -20.37 3.62 13.67
C CYS A 658 -19.48 3.55 14.92
N THR A 659 -18.20 3.22 14.73
CA THR A 659 -17.18 3.22 15.79
C THR A 659 -16.23 4.39 15.61
N VAL A 660 -15.71 4.91 16.74
CA VAL A 660 -14.58 5.85 16.70
C VAL A 660 -13.37 5.09 16.16
N ASP A 661 -12.84 5.61 15.07
CA ASP A 661 -11.63 5.18 14.44
C ASP A 661 -10.43 5.74 15.21
N ALA A 662 -9.81 4.87 16.02
CA ALA A 662 -8.57 5.16 16.74
C ALA A 662 -7.32 4.62 16.01
N ARG A 663 -7.43 4.29 14.71
CA ARG A 663 -6.31 3.75 13.92
C ARG A 663 -5.17 4.76 13.84
N GLY A 664 -3.93 4.30 14.01
CA GLY A 664 -2.74 5.14 13.90
C GLY A 664 -2.49 6.06 15.09
N GLU A 665 -3.28 5.97 16.17
CA GLU A 665 -3.05 6.71 17.43
C GLU A 665 -1.92 6.09 18.26
N VAL A 666 -0.74 5.90 17.65
CA VAL A 666 0.44 5.34 18.31
C VAL A 666 1.62 6.29 18.33
N THR A 667 2.27 6.30 19.49
CA THR A 667 3.39 7.18 19.76
C THR A 667 4.73 6.45 19.62
N GLY A 668 5.68 7.14 19.03
CA GLY A 668 7.08 6.76 18.96
C GLY A 668 7.49 5.99 17.71
N ALA A 669 8.81 5.96 17.48
CA ALA A 669 9.46 5.10 16.50
C ALA A 669 9.80 3.72 17.08
N GLY A 670 10.39 2.84 16.27
CA GLY A 670 10.94 1.56 16.73
C GLY A 670 10.16 0.35 16.23
N ILE A 671 10.46 -0.81 16.82
CA ILE A 671 9.75 -2.06 16.52
C ILE A 671 8.79 -2.34 17.67
N ALA A 672 7.51 -2.57 17.39
CA ALA A 672 6.57 -2.87 18.45
C ALA A 672 5.41 -3.79 18.08
N THR A 673 4.97 -4.58 19.05
CA THR A 673 3.65 -5.22 19.07
C THR A 673 2.84 -4.59 20.20
N LEU A 674 1.84 -3.81 19.85
CA LEU A 674 1.08 -2.96 20.76
C LEU A 674 -0.31 -3.54 21.00
N GLN A 675 -0.91 -3.07 22.09
CA GLN A 675 -2.31 -3.30 22.43
C GLN A 675 -2.96 -1.93 22.61
N THR A 676 -3.28 -1.27 21.50
CA THR A 676 -3.74 0.13 21.51
C THR A 676 -5.14 0.30 22.06
N ILE A 677 -5.97 -0.74 21.99
CA ILE A 677 -7.32 -0.75 22.56
C ILE A 677 -7.44 -1.75 23.73
N PRO A 678 -8.19 -1.43 24.79
CA PRO A 678 -8.44 -2.38 25.87
C PRO A 678 -9.10 -3.67 25.35
N GLY A 679 -8.51 -4.81 25.68
CA GLY A 679 -9.04 -6.13 25.28
C GLY A 679 -8.55 -6.67 23.94
N ALA A 680 -7.76 -5.90 23.16
CA ALA A 680 -7.08 -6.45 22.00
C ALA A 680 -6.11 -7.60 22.40
N PRO A 681 -5.83 -8.58 21.53
CA PRO A 681 -4.90 -9.67 21.85
C PRO A 681 -3.48 -9.16 22.13
N VAL A 682 -2.82 -9.71 23.16
CA VAL A 682 -1.36 -9.56 23.31
C VAL A 682 -0.67 -10.30 22.17
N SER A 683 0.48 -9.80 21.73
CA SER A 683 1.14 -10.31 20.53
C SER A 683 2.63 -10.51 20.73
N ASP A 684 3.12 -11.63 20.22
CA ASP A 684 4.49 -12.06 20.38
C ASP A 684 5.37 -11.50 19.26
N ALA A 685 6.66 -11.31 19.56
CA ALA A 685 7.66 -10.89 18.59
C ALA A 685 8.83 -11.88 18.57
N ASN A 686 9.29 -12.23 17.38
CA ASN A 686 10.38 -13.17 17.14
C ASN A 686 11.41 -12.54 16.18
N LEU A 687 12.53 -12.09 16.74
CA LEU A 687 13.58 -11.39 16.01
C LEU A 687 14.80 -12.30 15.87
N VAL A 688 15.14 -12.64 14.63
CA VAL A 688 16.17 -13.63 14.30
C VAL A 688 17.23 -13.01 13.41
N ALA A 689 18.47 -12.91 13.90
CA ALA A 689 19.62 -12.38 13.17
C ALA A 689 20.85 -13.28 13.38
N PRO A 690 20.92 -14.47 12.74
CA PRO A 690 21.91 -15.50 13.09
C PRO A 690 23.36 -15.05 13.00
N ARG A 691 23.67 -14.11 12.09
CA ARG A 691 25.01 -13.55 11.89
C ARG A 691 25.18 -12.10 12.33
N GLY A 692 24.08 -11.42 12.64
CA GLY A 692 24.07 -10.00 12.92
C GLY A 692 23.65 -9.66 14.33
N THR A 693 23.34 -8.39 14.50
CA THR A 693 22.94 -7.78 15.76
C THR A 693 21.46 -7.45 15.71
N VAL A 694 20.73 -7.83 16.77
CA VAL A 694 19.44 -7.21 17.07
C VAL A 694 19.72 -5.99 17.95
N ASP A 695 19.59 -4.81 17.35
CA ASP A 695 19.87 -3.54 17.99
C ASP A 695 18.56 -2.78 18.24
N ALA A 696 18.21 -2.60 19.52
CA ALA A 696 17.01 -1.84 19.88
C ALA A 696 17.16 -0.33 19.59
N GLY A 697 18.38 0.15 19.37
CA GLY A 697 18.67 1.56 19.10
C GLY A 697 18.09 2.51 20.15
N ASP A 698 17.94 3.79 19.82
CA ASP A 698 17.32 4.77 20.73
C ASP A 698 15.79 4.73 20.67
N ALA A 699 15.21 4.22 19.57
CA ALA A 699 13.76 4.11 19.41
C ALA A 699 13.16 2.99 20.28
N GLY A 700 13.92 1.91 20.50
CA GLY A 700 13.55 0.79 21.35
C GLY A 700 12.70 -0.29 20.66
N ILE A 701 12.51 -1.39 21.39
CA ILE A 701 11.67 -2.53 21.00
C ILE A 701 10.62 -2.72 22.09
N ARG A 702 9.33 -2.76 21.73
CA ARG A 702 8.20 -2.85 22.68
C ARG A 702 7.29 -4.03 22.33
N VAL A 703 7.08 -4.97 23.25
CA VAL A 703 6.31 -6.20 22.96
C VAL A 703 5.24 -6.43 24.02
N SER A 704 3.98 -6.47 23.60
CA SER A 704 2.83 -6.71 24.47
C SER A 704 2.72 -8.16 24.95
N GLY A 705 3.20 -9.12 24.16
CA GLY A 705 3.31 -10.54 24.52
C GLY A 705 4.74 -10.95 24.89
N ASN A 706 5.17 -12.09 24.38
CA ASN A 706 6.50 -12.65 24.56
C ASN A 706 7.46 -12.15 23.47
N LEU A 707 8.72 -11.92 23.84
CA LEU A 707 9.79 -11.58 22.91
C LEU A 707 10.82 -12.71 22.88
N ASN A 708 11.12 -13.20 21.68
CA ASN A 708 12.25 -14.06 21.41
C ASN A 708 13.28 -13.33 20.55
N VAL A 709 14.54 -13.31 21.01
CA VAL A 709 15.68 -12.75 20.25
C VAL A 709 16.71 -13.84 20.00
N ALA A 710 16.85 -14.28 18.76
CA ALA A 710 17.84 -15.28 18.35
C ALA A 710 18.88 -14.62 17.44
N ALA A 711 19.96 -14.08 18.02
CA ALA A 711 20.96 -13.29 17.30
C ALA A 711 22.39 -13.59 17.74
N LEU A 712 23.37 -13.23 16.91
CA LEU A 712 24.78 -13.30 17.30
C LEU A 712 25.09 -12.30 18.42
N HIS A 713 24.54 -11.09 18.30
CA HIS A 713 24.67 -10.03 19.29
C HIS A 713 23.32 -9.35 19.54
N VAL A 714 23.14 -8.84 20.76
CA VAL A 714 22.02 -7.97 21.13
C VAL A 714 22.59 -6.68 21.68
N ALA A 715 22.23 -5.56 21.06
CA ALA A 715 22.68 -4.22 21.44
C ALA A 715 21.53 -3.38 21.99
N ASN A 716 21.87 -2.42 22.87
CA ASN A 716 20.91 -1.50 23.51
C ASN A 716 19.73 -2.23 24.18
N ALA A 717 20.02 -3.36 24.83
CA ALA A 717 19.01 -4.22 25.45
C ALA A 717 18.18 -3.52 26.55
N ASP A 718 18.70 -2.45 27.13
CA ASP A 718 18.01 -1.57 28.09
C ASP A 718 16.84 -0.79 27.46
N HIS A 719 16.82 -0.65 26.14
CA HIS A 719 15.72 -0.07 25.38
C HIS A 719 14.68 -1.11 24.91
N ILE A 720 14.78 -2.35 25.37
CA ILE A 720 13.80 -3.41 25.11
C ILE A 720 12.80 -3.50 26.27
N GLN A 721 11.52 -3.41 25.96
CA GLN A 721 10.41 -3.48 26.91
C GLN A 721 9.47 -4.61 26.50
N VAL A 722 9.24 -5.55 27.40
CA VAL A 722 8.42 -6.74 27.15
C VAL A 722 7.47 -6.93 28.32
N THR A 723 6.18 -7.08 28.03
CA THR A 723 5.17 -7.35 29.05
C THR A 723 5.13 -8.84 29.43
N GLY A 724 5.29 -9.73 28.45
CA GLY A 724 5.39 -11.18 28.65
C GLY A 724 6.82 -11.67 28.92
N LYS A 725 7.12 -12.89 28.48
CA LYS A 725 8.45 -13.50 28.66
C LYS A 725 9.43 -12.99 27.61
N ALA A 726 10.60 -12.52 28.05
CA ALA A 726 11.73 -12.18 27.17
C ALA A 726 12.79 -13.30 27.18
N THR A 727 13.20 -13.77 25.99
CA THR A 727 14.20 -14.84 25.82
C THR A 727 15.28 -14.41 24.84
N GLY A 728 16.54 -14.75 25.12
CA GLY A 728 17.70 -14.44 24.26
C GLY A 728 18.26 -13.02 24.43
N ILE A 729 17.76 -12.26 25.39
CA ILE A 729 18.29 -10.93 25.76
C ILE A 729 19.35 -11.12 26.86
N PRO A 730 20.53 -10.48 26.77
CA PRO A 730 21.50 -10.46 27.86
C PRO A 730 20.85 -9.89 29.11
N MET A 731 20.80 -10.66 30.21
CA MET A 731 20.37 -10.09 31.48
C MET A 731 21.41 -9.04 31.89
N VAL A 732 21.06 -7.76 31.79
CA VAL A 732 21.80 -6.72 32.48
C VAL A 732 21.63 -7.01 33.95
N GLN A 733 22.66 -7.56 34.60
CA GLN A 733 22.73 -7.56 36.05
C GLN A 733 22.59 -6.10 36.44
N ALA A 734 21.43 -5.73 37.00
CA ALA A 734 21.27 -4.46 37.68
C ALA A 734 22.44 -4.37 38.64
N VAL A 735 23.38 -3.46 38.37
CA VAL A 735 24.46 -3.18 39.31
C VAL A 735 23.75 -2.87 40.60
N ASN A 736 23.88 -3.75 41.59
CA ASN A 736 23.18 -3.63 42.85
C ASN A 736 23.69 -2.32 43.47
N THR A 737 22.95 -1.23 43.27
CA THR A 737 23.33 0.11 43.72
C THR A 737 23.45 0.12 45.24
N GLY A 738 22.77 -0.80 45.93
CA GLY A 738 22.94 -1.14 47.34
C GLY A 738 24.29 -1.79 47.66
N ALA A 739 24.79 -2.71 46.83
CA ALA A 739 26.13 -3.28 46.99
C ALA A 739 27.24 -2.27 46.66
N LEU A 740 27.02 -1.37 45.70
CA LEU A 740 27.98 -0.32 45.34
C LEU A 740 28.00 0.81 46.38
N THR A 741 26.84 1.22 46.92
CA THR A 741 26.76 2.14 48.06
C THR A 741 27.28 1.49 49.34
N ALA A 742 27.04 0.19 49.58
CA ALA A 742 27.62 -0.56 50.70
C ALA A 742 29.14 -0.71 50.59
N ALA A 743 29.67 -0.97 49.39
CA ALA A 743 31.11 -1.07 49.15
C ALA A 743 31.81 0.30 49.28
N SER A 744 31.18 1.38 48.81
CA SER A 744 31.72 2.74 48.96
C SER A 744 31.62 3.26 50.40
N SER A 745 30.57 2.92 51.14
CA SER A 745 30.45 3.19 52.58
C SER A 745 31.44 2.35 53.42
N ALA A 746 31.69 1.09 53.06
CA ALA A 746 32.73 0.28 53.69
C ALA A 746 34.16 0.78 53.38
N ALA A 747 34.43 1.23 52.15
CA ALA A 747 35.73 1.81 51.77
C ALA A 747 35.99 3.17 52.44
N SER A 748 34.95 3.99 52.63
CA SER A 748 35.05 5.25 53.38
C SER A 748 35.18 5.02 54.89
N ALA A 749 34.50 4.03 55.46
CA ALA A 749 34.72 3.60 56.84
C ALA A 749 36.13 3.02 57.08
N ALA A 750 36.64 2.22 56.14
CA ALA A 750 38.00 1.68 56.20
C ALA A 750 39.08 2.77 56.10
N SER A 751 38.86 3.79 55.25
CA SER A 751 39.77 4.93 55.15
C SER A 751 39.71 5.87 56.36
N GLN A 752 38.54 6.03 57.00
CA GLN A 752 38.40 6.72 58.29
C GLN A 752 39.10 5.97 59.43
N MET A 753 38.95 4.65 59.51
CA MET A 753 39.67 3.82 60.49
C MET A 753 41.19 3.87 60.29
N ALA A 754 41.66 3.86 59.04
CA ALA A 754 43.09 4.02 58.74
C ALA A 754 43.62 5.41 59.14
N GLN A 755 42.81 6.47 58.99
CA GLN A 755 43.16 7.82 59.44
C GLN A 755 43.14 7.97 60.97
N ASP A 756 42.24 7.29 61.68
CA ASP A 756 42.20 7.30 63.15
C ASP A 756 43.34 6.48 63.79
N LEU A 757 43.74 5.36 63.17
CA LEU A 757 44.94 4.63 63.57
C LEU A 757 46.22 5.44 63.33
N ALA A 758 46.27 6.26 62.28
CA ALA A 758 47.38 7.19 62.03
C ALA A 758 47.40 8.38 63.02
N LYS A 759 46.24 8.83 63.52
CA LYS A 759 46.15 9.91 64.52
C LYS A 759 46.46 9.45 65.94
N ASN A 760 46.17 8.19 66.29
CA ASN A 760 46.40 7.66 67.64
C ASN A 760 47.85 7.29 67.97
N ASN A 761 48.78 7.39 67.01
CA ASN A 761 50.21 7.11 67.23
C ASN A 761 51.08 8.36 67.43
N ALA A 762 50.49 9.56 67.52
CA ALA A 762 51.22 10.81 67.76
C ALA A 762 50.89 11.40 69.14
N THR A 763 51.62 10.97 70.17
CA THR A 763 51.62 11.61 71.49
C THR A 763 52.34 12.97 71.43
N GLY A 764 51.65 14.06 71.77
CA GLY A 764 52.31 15.36 72.02
C GLY A 764 51.43 16.59 71.89
N SER A 765 50.87 17.04 73.02
CA SER A 765 50.23 18.33 73.33
C SER A 765 50.31 19.46 72.27
N GLN A 766 49.16 19.83 71.69
CA GLN A 766 48.66 21.22 71.61
C GLN A 766 47.20 21.25 71.11
N ARG A 767 46.34 21.99 71.83
CA ARG A 767 44.91 22.15 71.52
C ARG A 767 44.71 22.89 70.19
N ARG A 768 44.12 22.23 69.19
CA ARG A 768 43.43 22.87 68.07
C ARG A 768 41.98 22.39 68.05
N TRP A 769 41.03 23.31 67.95
CA TRP A 769 39.61 22.98 67.84
C TRP A 769 39.29 22.67 66.37
N THR A 770 38.74 21.48 66.11
CA THR A 770 38.16 21.09 64.82
C THR A 770 36.70 20.75 65.06
N ILE A 771 35.82 21.39 64.29
CA ILE A 771 34.37 21.14 64.32
C ILE A 771 34.09 19.97 63.38
N SER A 772 33.61 18.85 63.92
CA SER A 772 33.07 17.73 63.13
C SER A 772 31.53 17.83 63.10
N VAL A 773 30.96 17.97 61.91
CA VAL A 773 29.51 17.85 61.70
C VAL A 773 29.24 16.42 61.25
N GLN A 774 28.55 15.66 62.11
CA GLN A 774 28.07 14.31 61.82
C GLN A 774 26.57 14.42 61.54
N VAL A 775 26.17 14.10 60.32
CA VAL A 775 24.75 14.04 59.94
C VAL A 775 24.23 12.68 60.35
N GLU A 776 23.53 12.62 61.48
CA GLU A 776 22.75 11.44 61.87
C GLU A 776 21.45 11.41 61.05
N GLY A 777 21.39 10.50 60.07
CA GLY A 777 20.17 9.86 59.56
C GLY A 777 19.09 10.74 58.91
N PHE A 778 18.67 10.37 57.70
CA PHE A 778 17.39 10.81 57.15
C PHE A 778 16.28 9.87 57.67
N GLY A 779 15.37 10.42 58.48
CA GLY A 779 14.32 9.68 59.19
C GLY A 779 13.21 9.13 58.28
N ASP A 780 12.73 7.96 58.69
CA ASP A 780 11.57 7.22 58.17
C ASP A 780 10.28 7.69 58.88
N PRO A 781 9.15 7.98 58.19
CA PRO A 781 7.96 8.49 58.86
C PRO A 781 6.96 7.37 59.24
N GLY A 782 6.91 7.05 60.54
CA GLY A 782 5.82 6.30 61.16
C GLY A 782 5.58 6.69 62.62
N ALA A 783 4.32 7.00 62.95
CA ALA A 783 3.68 7.09 64.28
C ALA A 783 3.71 8.42 65.09
N ALA A 784 2.54 9.09 65.05
CA ALA A 784 1.69 9.56 66.16
C ALA A 784 2.26 10.38 67.36
N ASP A 785 1.77 11.61 67.52
CA ASP A 785 0.73 12.03 68.51
C ASP A 785 0.92 13.44 69.15
N GLN A 786 -0.05 14.32 68.85
CA GLN A 786 -0.74 15.30 69.71
C GLN A 786 -0.15 16.64 70.25
N LYS A 787 -0.89 17.71 69.83
CA LYS A 787 -1.47 18.86 70.58
C LYS A 787 -0.68 20.19 70.72
N LYS A 788 -1.06 21.23 69.94
CA LYS A 788 -2.05 22.29 70.30
C LYS A 788 -2.14 23.48 69.29
N ARG A 789 -3.32 23.59 68.64
CA ARG A 789 -4.19 24.76 68.32
C ARG A 789 -3.64 26.09 67.75
N ARG A 790 -4.12 26.43 66.54
CA ARG A 790 -4.94 27.61 66.08
C ARG A 790 -4.57 27.91 64.61
N GLY A 791 -5.43 28.12 63.62
CA GLY A 791 -6.88 28.10 63.39
C GLY A 791 -7.13 28.48 61.91
N ALA A 792 -8.15 27.89 61.30
CA ALA A 792 -8.87 28.28 60.06
C ALA A 792 -8.09 28.54 58.75
N GLU A 793 -8.18 27.62 57.78
CA GLU A 793 -9.01 27.75 56.55
C GLU A 793 -8.86 26.48 55.70
N THR A 794 -9.97 25.79 55.44
CA THR A 794 -10.05 24.58 54.63
C THR A 794 -10.28 24.93 53.16
N VAL A 795 -9.27 24.69 52.32
CA VAL A 795 -9.44 24.55 50.87
C VAL A 795 -9.10 23.09 50.53
N GLY A 796 -10.10 22.36 50.02
CA GLY A 796 -9.98 20.94 49.71
C GLY A 796 -9.07 20.69 48.50
N TYR A 797 -7.94 20.05 48.72
CA TYR A 797 -7.10 19.47 47.68
C TYR A 797 -7.52 18.00 47.47
N ARG A 798 -7.99 17.66 46.27
CA ARG A 798 -8.20 16.26 45.84
C ARG A 798 -6.92 15.77 45.14
N PRO A 799 -6.24 14.71 45.63
CA PRO A 799 -4.95 14.28 45.06
C PRO A 799 -5.01 13.58 43.70
N ASN A 800 -6.18 13.48 43.06
CA ASN A 800 -6.37 12.66 41.84
C ASN A 800 -6.83 13.47 40.62
N ALA A 801 -6.31 14.68 40.41
CA ALA A 801 -6.56 15.43 39.18
C ALA A 801 -5.25 16.05 38.66
N SER A 802 -4.86 15.69 37.44
CA SER A 802 -3.65 16.14 36.76
C SER A 802 -3.82 17.45 35.95
N VAL A 803 -4.97 18.14 36.06
CA VAL A 803 -5.26 19.38 35.34
C VAL A 803 -5.99 20.38 36.24
N ALA A 804 -5.48 21.63 36.32
CA ALA A 804 -6.17 22.76 36.92
C ALA A 804 -6.52 23.78 35.82
N VAL A 805 -7.82 24.02 35.60
CA VAL A 805 -8.33 24.96 34.60
C VAL A 805 -8.33 26.38 35.20
N LEU A 806 -7.54 27.27 34.60
CA LEU A 806 -7.56 28.72 34.87
C LEU A 806 -8.53 29.39 33.89
N GLY A 807 -9.60 30.04 34.37
CA GLY A 807 -10.50 30.79 33.47
C GLY A 807 -11.95 31.03 33.89
N LEU A 808 -12.36 30.79 35.14
CA LEU A 808 -13.71 31.13 35.62
C LEU A 808 -13.62 32.13 36.78
N GLY A 809 -13.52 33.42 36.44
CA GLY A 809 -13.55 34.56 37.36
C GLY A 809 -12.31 35.46 37.33
N ASP A 810 -12.46 36.71 37.79
CA ASP A 810 -11.38 37.71 37.82
C ASP A 810 -10.20 37.23 38.68
N PRO A 811 -8.97 37.20 38.16
CA PRO A 811 -7.80 36.74 38.91
C PRO A 811 -7.40 37.78 39.98
N GLY A 812 -7.23 37.33 41.22
CA GLY A 812 -6.83 38.17 42.35
C GLY A 812 -5.37 38.62 42.30
N ASP A 813 -5.03 39.65 43.07
CA ASP A 813 -3.72 40.35 43.02
C ASP A 813 -2.49 39.47 43.29
N THR A 814 -2.66 38.37 44.02
CA THR A 814 -1.58 37.39 44.28
C THR A 814 -1.31 36.46 43.09
N GLN A 815 -2.31 36.21 42.25
CA GLN A 815 -2.19 35.33 41.06
C GLN A 815 -1.54 36.06 39.88
N ARG A 816 -1.72 37.39 39.77
CA ARG A 816 -1.07 38.22 38.73
C ARG A 816 0.46 38.31 38.86
N ARG A 817 1.02 37.97 40.03
CA ARG A 817 2.47 38.03 40.31
C ARG A 817 3.27 36.84 39.75
N PHE A 818 2.58 35.78 39.32
CA PHE A 818 3.21 34.61 38.70
C PHE A 818 3.09 34.59 37.18
N LEU A 819 2.45 35.61 36.60
CA LEU A 819 2.31 35.77 35.15
C LEU A 819 3.52 36.49 34.57
N THR A 820 3.98 36.01 33.42
CA THR A 820 4.98 36.70 32.62
C THR A 820 4.40 37.99 32.04
N ARG A 821 5.28 38.92 31.65
CA ARG A 821 4.89 40.25 31.13
C ARG A 821 4.04 40.14 29.84
N GLU A 822 4.21 39.04 29.10
CA GLU A 822 3.49 38.73 27.86
C GLU A 822 2.07 38.19 28.14
N GLU A 823 1.90 37.41 29.20
CA GLU A 823 0.60 36.91 29.68
C GLU A 823 -0.25 38.01 30.32
N GLN A 824 0.38 38.97 31.01
CA GLN A 824 -0.31 40.16 31.53
C GLN A 824 -0.89 41.04 30.41
N ASN A 825 -0.17 41.20 29.29
CA ASN A 825 -0.63 42.01 28.16
C ASN A 825 -1.82 41.36 27.40
N ARG A 826 -1.94 40.03 27.44
CA ARG A 826 -3.09 39.31 26.84
C ARG A 826 -4.36 39.40 27.71
N LEU A 827 -4.23 39.70 29.00
CA LEU A 827 -5.35 39.90 29.92
C LEU A 827 -5.88 41.35 29.92
N SER A 828 -5.13 42.31 29.39
CA SER A 828 -5.53 43.73 29.32
C SER A 828 -5.98 44.20 27.94
N GLY A 829 -6.12 43.28 26.98
CA GLY A 829 -6.61 43.54 25.62
C GLY A 829 -8.01 42.95 25.41
N SER A 830 -9.03 43.60 25.98
CA SER A 830 -10.45 43.40 25.66
C SER A 830 -11.10 44.73 25.39
#